data_AF-A0A931Q323-F1
#
_entry.id   AF-A0A931Q323-F1
#
_cell.length_a   1.000
_cell.length_b   1.000
_cell.length_c   1.000
_cell.angle_alpha   90.00
_cell.angle_beta   90.00
_cell.angle_gamma   90.00
#
_symmetry.space_group_name_H-M   'P 1'
#
loop_
_entity.id
_entity.type
_entity.pdbx_description
1 polymer ?
#
loop_
_entity_poly.entity_id
_entity_poly.type
_entity_poly.pdbx_seq_one_letter_code
_entity_poly.pdbx_strand_id
1 'polypeptide(L)'
;MKLIFGIILLTICSNAWLLVQGQGDGVINRITTSSTGRAILDPNGDGYTSKTTSGFLGSDVTNSEIAYKIVPSFSTEPFGDLSRGPSHLFSDIVPTAGGSGFYAYYDGTNLLFRFRLGSIISGSKGYSVLIDTDGKFGATGTNADPNYQAATTGANGNPGFEIEVVLETNSRIAIYNVDGTSTPTLVKSYTNWQDMSQVSIAATSDNGTPDFFMDFYVPFSDLTASPFNLTTSSSIRFLATTVMSPQAAIGGPKSDIYGLADNLYSNTNDQYTAYINAQCGTTVTNLGSSGSGLCGMCTAPPTVNSPISTGTVNISGTWTVSSLTGAVTTATITIYKNGVSVGTIASVSSGTTWTLSGVSVAVNDVITAKAQGSGESMCLVSNSVTANSCNSTNKPATPTLNCYTTSKGITGTNLSTGWTIHVDNITRSTTNDNVTNSGGLFAAPTGSSPNLTWNYSSGCTGGSPLLSGSYKVYYTNNTSGCISEAVFVCVAGNGGSALAGTVATPVITSPSSGNITTATTSITGTTDAGASVKLYIDGINTASAAATGGTFTFSGLSLTPGQRVYITAEYNNGTVSTSKCEAQTATITVTCFTNPPIITVDNNNQLTAGQAITGTSGDGTGTTIRVYTLATTLVATTTVQSGGTWSTGNASTTPATYVAVAGTSYYATAQNGSCGVSSSTSNSASVTA
;
A
#
# COMPACT_ATOMS: atom_id res chain seq x y z
N MET A 1 -44.67 -58.27 56.17
CA MET A 1 -43.38 -58.20 55.45
C MET A 1 -43.54 -58.18 53.91
N LYS A 2 -44.55 -57.47 53.37
CA LYS A 2 -44.74 -57.21 51.93
C LYS A 2 -45.08 -55.74 51.61
N LEU A 3 -45.19 -54.88 52.63
CA LEU A 3 -45.54 -53.46 52.48
C LEU A 3 -44.34 -52.51 52.64
N ILE A 4 -43.17 -53.01 53.08
CA ILE A 4 -41.98 -52.18 53.33
C ILE A 4 -41.06 -52.12 52.09
N PHE A 5 -41.19 -53.06 51.15
CA PHE A 5 -40.42 -53.06 49.90
C PHE A 5 -40.99 -52.10 48.82
N GLY A 6 -42.25 -51.68 48.94
CA GLY A 6 -42.89 -50.75 47.98
C GLY A 6 -42.53 -49.28 48.21
N ILE A 7 -42.21 -48.90 49.44
CA ILE A 7 -41.93 -47.48 49.80
C ILE A 7 -40.45 -47.13 49.59
N ILE A 8 -39.53 -48.10 49.71
CA ILE A 8 -38.10 -47.88 49.44
C ILE A 8 -37.84 -47.73 47.92
N LEU A 9 -38.62 -48.38 47.06
CA LEU A 9 -38.47 -48.25 45.61
C LEU A 9 -39.04 -46.93 45.06
N LEU A 10 -40.05 -46.33 45.72
CA LEU A 10 -40.65 -45.06 45.30
C LEU A 10 -39.87 -43.82 45.78
N THR A 11 -39.00 -43.98 46.79
CA THR A 11 -38.13 -42.91 47.31
C THR A 11 -36.77 -42.83 46.57
N ILE A 12 -36.41 -43.85 45.80
CA ILE A 12 -35.21 -43.86 44.94
C ILE A 12 -35.53 -43.33 43.53
N CYS A 13 -36.79 -43.36 43.09
CA CYS A 13 -37.21 -42.80 41.79
C CYS A 13 -37.65 -41.32 41.82
N SER A 14 -37.73 -40.68 42.99
CA SER A 14 -38.15 -39.27 43.12
C SER A 14 -37.00 -38.28 43.35
N ASN A 15 -35.75 -38.76 43.40
CA ASN A 15 -34.52 -37.93 43.43
C ASN A 15 -33.68 -38.04 42.14
N ALA A 16 -34.27 -38.48 41.04
CA ALA A 16 -33.63 -38.49 39.71
C ALA A 16 -33.95 -37.24 38.86
N TRP A 17 -34.40 -36.17 39.51
CA TRP A 17 -34.50 -34.84 38.91
C TRP A 17 -33.33 -34.01 39.45
N LEU A 18 -32.50 -33.51 38.54
CA LEU A 18 -31.30 -32.68 38.74
C LEU A 18 -30.00 -33.43 39.04
N LEU A 19 -29.35 -33.92 37.97
CA LEU A 19 -27.97 -33.58 37.60
C LEU A 19 -27.72 -34.22 36.22
N VAL A 20 -28.34 -33.68 35.18
CA VAL A 20 -27.61 -33.58 33.92
C VAL A 20 -26.46 -32.65 34.28
N GLN A 21 -25.28 -33.20 34.57
CA GLN A 21 -24.08 -32.38 34.44
C GLN A 21 -24.03 -32.04 32.96
N GLY A 22 -24.54 -30.86 32.60
CA GLY A 22 -24.08 -30.22 31.39
C GLY A 22 -22.57 -30.28 31.45
N GLN A 23 -21.93 -30.87 30.44
CA GLN A 23 -20.47 -30.94 30.41
C GLN A 23 -19.95 -29.54 30.68
N GLY A 24 -19.14 -29.40 31.73
CA GLY A 24 -18.57 -28.11 32.12
C GLY A 24 -17.76 -27.54 30.97
N ASP A 25 -17.61 -26.22 30.95
CA ASP A 25 -16.67 -25.57 30.08
C ASP A 25 -15.24 -26.10 30.33
N GLY A 26 -14.39 -26.03 29.31
CA GLY A 26 -13.03 -26.58 29.34
C GLY A 26 -12.95 -28.09 29.14
N VAL A 27 -14.03 -28.86 29.31
CA VAL A 27 -13.99 -30.33 29.12
C VAL A 27 -13.58 -30.70 27.69
N ILE A 28 -12.58 -31.59 27.56
CA ILE A 28 -12.19 -32.18 26.27
C ILE A 28 -13.19 -33.29 25.90
N ASN A 29 -14.03 -33.02 24.91
CA ASN A 29 -15.05 -33.97 24.45
C ASN A 29 -14.60 -34.84 23.27
N ARG A 30 -13.52 -34.47 22.58
CA ARG A 30 -12.78 -35.33 21.65
C ARG A 30 -11.29 -35.24 21.96
N ILE A 31 -10.80 -36.22 22.70
CA ILE A 31 -9.40 -36.28 23.09
C ILE A 31 -8.49 -36.74 21.94
N THR A 32 -7.27 -36.25 21.96
CA THR A 32 -6.21 -36.71 21.04
C THR A 32 -5.94 -38.21 21.21
N THR A 33 -5.84 -38.95 20.11
CA THR A 33 -5.71 -40.43 20.14
C THR A 33 -4.30 -40.89 20.52
N SER A 34 -3.28 -40.07 20.27
CA SER A 34 -1.89 -40.34 20.64
C SER A 34 -1.54 -39.78 22.03
N SER A 35 -0.72 -40.50 22.79
CA SER A 35 -0.18 -40.02 24.07
C SER A 35 0.72 -38.80 23.91
N THR A 36 1.51 -38.74 22.84
CA THR A 36 2.37 -37.58 22.54
C THR A 36 1.55 -36.34 22.25
N GLY A 37 0.51 -36.46 21.42
CA GLY A 37 -0.34 -35.31 21.10
C GLY A 37 -1.17 -34.85 22.29
N ARG A 38 -1.59 -35.78 23.15
CA ARG A 38 -2.26 -35.44 24.42
C ARG A 38 -1.35 -34.64 25.33
N ALA A 39 -0.08 -35.02 25.49
CA ALA A 39 0.88 -34.24 26.28
C ALA A 39 1.15 -32.83 25.73
N ILE A 40 0.82 -32.56 24.46
CA ILE A 40 0.95 -31.23 23.82
C ILE A 40 -0.33 -30.40 24.01
N LEU A 41 -1.51 -30.99 23.80
CA LEU A 41 -2.79 -30.27 23.77
C LEU A 41 -3.56 -30.31 25.12
N ASP A 42 -3.19 -31.21 26.02
CA ASP A 42 -3.64 -31.39 27.41
C ASP A 42 -2.40 -31.61 28.30
N PRO A 43 -1.58 -30.56 28.54
CA PRO A 43 -0.27 -30.71 29.18
C PRO A 43 -0.31 -31.24 30.62
N ASN A 44 -1.41 -31.04 31.35
CA ASN A 44 -1.56 -31.57 32.71
C ASN A 44 -2.23 -32.97 32.74
N GLY A 45 -2.84 -33.41 31.63
CA GLY A 45 -3.43 -34.72 31.45
C GLY A 45 -4.75 -34.92 32.20
N ASP A 46 -5.44 -33.85 32.60
CA ASP A 46 -6.65 -33.92 33.42
C ASP A 46 -7.94 -34.03 32.59
N GLY A 47 -7.83 -33.93 31.26
CA GLY A 47 -8.95 -34.00 30.33
C GLY A 47 -9.68 -32.67 30.14
N TYR A 48 -9.09 -31.55 30.55
CA TYR A 48 -9.59 -30.21 30.34
C TYR A 48 -8.60 -29.36 29.55
N THR A 49 -9.09 -28.31 28.89
CA THR A 49 -8.26 -27.25 28.31
C THR A 49 -8.11 -26.05 29.24
N SER A 50 -8.89 -26.02 30.32
CA SER A 50 -8.79 -25.08 31.43
C SER A 50 -7.79 -25.56 32.46
N LYS A 51 -7.04 -24.65 33.10
CA LYS A 51 -5.99 -24.92 34.10
C LYS A 51 -6.33 -25.92 35.21
N THR A 52 -7.62 -26.17 35.44
CA THR A 52 -8.12 -27.12 36.43
C THR A 52 -9.36 -27.81 35.86
N THR A 53 -9.71 -28.97 36.42
CA THR A 53 -10.97 -29.69 36.16
C THR A 53 -12.26 -28.95 36.58
N SER A 54 -12.17 -27.71 37.08
CA SER A 54 -13.34 -26.88 37.42
C SER A 54 -13.86 -26.06 36.24
N GLY A 55 -13.25 -26.15 35.06
CA GLY A 55 -13.58 -25.35 33.88
C GLY A 55 -12.91 -23.98 33.86
N PHE A 56 -13.36 -23.08 33.00
CA PHE A 56 -12.79 -21.73 32.88
C PHE A 56 -13.42 -20.80 33.92
N LEU A 57 -12.63 -20.42 34.93
CA LEU A 57 -13.04 -19.48 35.98
C LEU A 57 -13.07 -18.03 35.45
N GLY A 58 -14.00 -17.72 34.55
CA GLY A 58 -14.20 -16.41 33.93
C GLY A 58 -13.68 -16.35 32.49
N SER A 59 -12.39 -16.03 32.31
CA SER A 59 -11.79 -15.91 30.98
C SER A 59 -11.16 -17.23 30.53
N ASP A 60 -11.64 -17.78 29.42
CA ASP A 60 -11.05 -18.97 28.79
C ASP A 60 -9.72 -18.70 28.06
N VAL A 61 -9.33 -17.45 27.88
CA VAL A 61 -7.98 -17.08 27.43
C VAL A 61 -6.98 -17.11 28.60
N THR A 62 -7.34 -16.49 29.73
CA THR A 62 -6.43 -16.38 30.89
C THR A 62 -6.36 -17.67 31.70
N ASN A 63 -7.45 -18.45 31.71
CA ASN A 63 -7.55 -19.71 32.44
C ASN A 63 -7.31 -20.95 31.55
N SER A 64 -6.87 -20.78 30.30
CA SER A 64 -6.40 -21.90 29.47
C SER A 64 -5.07 -22.44 29.98
N GLU A 65 -4.90 -23.76 29.90
CA GLU A 65 -3.63 -24.44 30.22
C GLU A 65 -2.50 -23.99 29.30
N ILE A 66 -2.80 -23.96 28.00
CA ILE A 66 -1.91 -23.44 26.97
C ILE A 66 -2.18 -21.94 26.85
N ALA A 67 -1.12 -21.14 26.96
CA ALA A 67 -1.18 -19.67 26.93
C ALA A 67 -1.32 -19.12 25.51
N TYR A 68 -2.36 -19.56 24.80
CA TYR A 68 -2.70 -19.12 23.46
C TYR A 68 -2.73 -17.59 23.35
N LYS A 69 -2.13 -17.06 22.29
CA LYS A 69 -2.11 -15.63 21.97
C LYS A 69 -3.22 -15.33 20.97
N ILE A 70 -3.99 -14.29 21.25
CA ILE A 70 -5.01 -13.77 20.34
C ILE A 70 -4.34 -13.33 19.05
N VAL A 71 -4.90 -13.72 17.92
CA VAL A 71 -4.63 -13.08 16.63
C VAL A 71 -5.57 -11.86 16.52
N PRO A 72 -5.06 -10.62 16.53
CA PRO A 72 -5.89 -9.42 16.63
C PRO A 72 -6.74 -9.19 15.39
N SER A 73 -7.92 -8.58 15.60
CA SER A 73 -8.82 -8.06 14.58
C SER A 73 -9.24 -6.61 14.93
N PHE A 74 -9.75 -5.83 13.97
CA PHE A 74 -10.29 -4.48 14.23
C PHE A 74 -11.65 -4.49 14.91
N SER A 75 -12.47 -5.47 14.57
CA SER A 75 -13.78 -5.66 15.16
C SER A 75 -13.80 -6.93 15.98
N THR A 76 -14.71 -6.95 16.96
CA THR A 76 -15.27 -8.21 17.46
C THR A 76 -15.63 -9.07 16.26
N GLU A 77 -15.20 -10.33 16.30
CA GLU A 77 -15.58 -11.29 15.27
C GLU A 77 -17.11 -11.26 15.11
N PRO A 78 -17.64 -10.92 13.91
CA PRO A 78 -19.06 -10.88 13.69
C PRO A 78 -19.65 -12.28 13.76
N PHE A 79 -20.97 -12.36 13.89
CA PHE A 79 -21.67 -13.63 13.88
C PHE A 79 -22.42 -13.80 12.57
N GLY A 80 -22.45 -15.03 12.05
CA GLY A 80 -23.30 -15.39 10.92
C GLY A 80 -22.99 -14.62 9.64
N ASP A 81 -21.79 -14.07 9.53
CA ASP A 81 -21.27 -13.28 8.42
C ASP A 81 -20.63 -14.11 7.32
N LEU A 82 -20.48 -15.42 7.53
CA LEU A 82 -20.03 -16.40 6.55
C LEU A 82 -20.64 -16.26 5.14
N SER A 83 -19.75 -16.41 4.17
CA SER A 83 -20.06 -16.61 2.75
C SER A 83 -20.85 -17.89 2.45
N ARG A 84 -20.66 -18.97 3.24
CA ARG A 84 -21.32 -20.27 3.03
C ARG A 84 -21.58 -21.00 4.34
N GLY A 85 -22.60 -21.85 4.37
CA GLY A 85 -22.89 -22.70 5.52
C GLY A 85 -23.91 -22.09 6.47
N PRO A 86 -24.19 -22.76 7.60
CA PRO A 86 -25.17 -22.30 8.57
C PRO A 86 -24.54 -21.41 9.64
N SER A 87 -25.18 -20.26 9.90
CA SER A 87 -24.77 -19.31 10.94
C SER A 87 -24.79 -19.95 12.34
N HIS A 88 -23.82 -19.54 13.15
CA HIS A 88 -23.56 -19.95 14.53
C HIS A 88 -23.31 -21.45 14.74
N LEU A 89 -22.80 -22.13 13.72
CA LEU A 89 -22.51 -23.56 13.79
C LEU A 89 -21.03 -23.85 13.45
N PHE A 90 -20.76 -25.04 12.92
CA PHE A 90 -19.45 -25.65 12.78
C PHE A 90 -18.46 -24.98 11.81
N SER A 91 -18.90 -23.98 11.05
CA SER A 91 -18.04 -23.22 10.14
C SER A 91 -18.09 -21.72 10.39
N ASP A 92 -18.82 -21.27 11.40
CA ASP A 92 -18.88 -19.90 11.87
C ASP A 92 -17.87 -19.77 13.03
N ILE A 93 -16.86 -18.93 12.83
CA ILE A 93 -15.88 -18.57 13.85
C ILE A 93 -16.57 -17.56 14.76
N VAL A 94 -16.64 -17.87 16.05
CA VAL A 94 -17.38 -17.05 17.00
C VAL A 94 -16.43 -16.34 17.97
N PRO A 95 -16.73 -15.10 18.39
CA PRO A 95 -15.91 -14.34 19.32
C PRO A 95 -15.92 -14.90 20.76
N THR A 96 -14.86 -14.59 21.52
CA THR A 96 -14.94 -14.57 22.99
C THR A 96 -15.68 -13.30 23.47
N ALA A 97 -15.94 -13.16 24.77
CA ALA A 97 -16.42 -11.90 25.36
C ALA A 97 -15.48 -10.70 25.07
N GLY A 98 -14.19 -10.96 24.81
CA GLY A 98 -13.20 -9.97 24.34
C GLY A 98 -13.11 -9.79 22.82
N GLY A 99 -13.96 -10.43 22.04
CA GLY A 99 -14.11 -10.25 20.59
C GLY A 99 -13.25 -11.14 19.66
N SER A 100 -12.50 -12.12 20.18
CA SER A 100 -11.59 -12.95 19.37
C SER A 100 -12.04 -14.41 19.22
N GLY A 101 -11.93 -14.95 18.01
CA GLY A 101 -12.29 -16.33 17.65
C GLY A 101 -11.10 -17.20 17.25
N PHE A 102 -9.92 -16.62 17.04
CA PHE A 102 -8.73 -17.32 16.58
C PHE A 102 -7.47 -17.00 17.41
N TYR A 103 -6.70 -18.06 17.68
CA TYR A 103 -5.54 -17.99 18.55
C TYR A 103 -4.41 -18.90 18.05
N ALA A 104 -3.16 -18.50 18.35
CA ALA A 104 -1.97 -19.26 18.02
C ALA A 104 -1.00 -19.35 19.21
N TYR A 105 -0.18 -20.40 19.25
CA TYR A 105 0.83 -20.60 20.29
C TYR A 105 2.04 -21.35 19.75
N TYR A 106 3.24 -21.00 20.21
CA TYR A 106 4.46 -21.75 19.90
C TYR A 106 5.07 -22.31 21.18
N ASP A 107 5.11 -23.64 21.30
CA ASP A 107 5.61 -24.31 22.51
C ASP A 107 7.15 -24.45 22.56
N GLY A 108 7.85 -23.94 21.54
CA GLY A 108 9.29 -24.14 21.32
C GLY A 108 9.62 -25.26 20.31
N THR A 109 8.65 -26.09 19.96
CA THR A 109 8.78 -27.22 19.02
C THR A 109 7.65 -27.23 17.97
N ASN A 110 6.42 -27.01 18.41
CA ASN A 110 5.20 -27.08 17.62
C ASN A 110 4.54 -25.71 17.54
N LEU A 111 3.89 -25.45 16.41
CA LEU A 111 2.99 -24.34 16.23
C LEU A 111 1.55 -24.86 16.37
N LEU A 112 0.83 -24.32 17.36
CA LEU A 112 -0.50 -24.72 17.75
C LEU A 112 -1.51 -23.65 17.33
N PHE A 113 -2.70 -24.08 16.93
CA PHE A 113 -3.80 -23.23 16.52
C PHE A 113 -5.06 -23.62 17.28
N ARG A 114 -5.89 -22.62 17.60
CA ARG A 114 -7.19 -22.78 18.25
C ARG A 114 -8.23 -21.92 17.53
N PHE A 115 -9.28 -22.57 17.08
CA PHE A 115 -10.48 -21.92 16.53
C PHE A 115 -11.60 -22.02 17.57
N ARG A 116 -12.35 -20.95 17.78
CA ARG A 116 -13.62 -20.99 18.51
C ARG A 116 -14.77 -21.04 17.50
N LEU A 117 -15.64 -22.04 17.63
CA LEU A 117 -16.73 -22.32 16.69
C LEU A 117 -18.06 -22.42 17.44
N GLY A 118 -19.16 -21.98 16.81
CA GLY A 118 -20.49 -22.04 17.43
C GLY A 118 -21.03 -23.47 17.60
N SER A 119 -20.53 -24.43 16.83
CA SER A 119 -20.82 -25.85 17.04
C SER A 119 -19.70 -26.75 16.51
N ILE A 120 -19.85 -28.06 16.68
CA ILE A 120 -19.07 -29.08 15.97
C ILE A 120 -19.99 -30.00 15.17
N ILE A 121 -19.44 -30.66 14.14
CA ILE A 121 -20.16 -31.65 13.35
C ILE A 121 -19.25 -32.86 13.05
N SER A 122 -19.86 -34.02 12.82
CA SER A 122 -19.16 -35.24 12.40
C SER A 122 -18.74 -35.22 10.92
N GLY A 123 -19.33 -34.34 10.11
CA GLY A 123 -19.01 -34.19 8.68
C GLY A 123 -17.64 -33.56 8.45
N SER A 124 -17.02 -33.88 7.32
CA SER A 124 -15.68 -33.38 6.97
C SER A 124 -15.70 -31.91 6.55
N LYS A 125 -14.81 -31.11 7.14
CA LYS A 125 -14.63 -29.65 7.00
C LYS A 125 -13.14 -29.30 7.07
N GLY A 126 -12.78 -28.14 6.53
CA GLY A 126 -11.44 -27.57 6.65
C GLY A 126 -11.39 -26.40 7.64
N TYR A 127 -10.37 -26.37 8.50
CA TYR A 127 -10.05 -25.22 9.36
C TYR A 127 -8.63 -24.78 9.01
N SER A 128 -8.53 -23.68 8.27
CA SER A 128 -7.32 -23.28 7.57
C SER A 128 -6.70 -22.05 8.20
N VAL A 129 -5.37 -22.08 8.32
CA VAL A 129 -4.52 -20.98 8.75
C VAL A 129 -3.61 -20.61 7.59
N LEU A 130 -3.82 -19.42 7.06
CA LEU A 130 -3.03 -18.82 6.00
C LEU A 130 -1.93 -17.97 6.62
N ILE A 131 -0.70 -18.12 6.13
CA ILE A 131 0.49 -17.48 6.67
C ILE A 131 1.20 -16.73 5.56
N ASP A 132 1.35 -15.42 5.76
CA ASP A 132 2.29 -14.58 5.01
C ASP A 132 3.61 -14.53 5.78
N THR A 133 4.71 -14.54 5.04
CA THR A 133 6.07 -14.76 5.56
C THR A 133 7.09 -13.76 5.05
N ASP A 134 6.74 -12.95 4.03
CA ASP A 134 7.65 -11.97 3.43
C ASP A 134 7.17 -10.52 3.57
N GLY A 135 5.95 -10.30 4.09
CA GLY A 135 5.40 -8.97 4.30
C GLY A 135 4.87 -8.33 3.01
N LYS A 136 4.78 -9.09 1.91
CA LYS A 136 4.21 -8.68 0.64
C LYS A 136 2.77 -9.18 0.53
N PHE A 137 1.89 -8.37 -0.04
CA PHE A 137 0.48 -8.70 -0.16
C PHE A 137 -0.25 -7.77 -1.13
N GLY A 138 -1.15 -8.35 -1.91
CA GLY A 138 -2.01 -7.65 -2.87
C GLY A 138 -1.30 -7.24 -4.16
N ALA A 139 -2.08 -6.70 -5.09
CA ALA A 139 -1.62 -6.41 -6.45
C ALA A 139 -0.85 -5.07 -6.61
N THR A 140 -0.92 -4.17 -5.61
CA THR A 140 -0.44 -2.78 -5.73
C THR A 140 0.13 -2.26 -4.41
N GLY A 141 0.82 -1.11 -4.48
CA GLY A 141 1.45 -0.47 -3.33
C GLY A 141 2.90 -0.91 -3.11
N THR A 142 3.56 -0.35 -2.10
CA THR A 142 4.98 -0.65 -1.77
C THR A 142 5.18 -2.09 -1.26
N ASN A 143 4.10 -2.70 -0.81
CA ASN A 143 4.07 -4.09 -0.36
C ASN A 143 3.39 -5.01 -1.37
N ALA A 144 3.18 -4.59 -2.62
CA ALA A 144 2.62 -5.48 -3.63
C ALA A 144 3.41 -6.79 -3.72
N ASP A 145 2.68 -7.90 -3.79
CA ASP A 145 3.25 -9.22 -3.91
C ASP A 145 3.62 -9.53 -5.37
N PRO A 146 4.89 -9.83 -5.69
CA PRO A 146 5.29 -10.24 -7.04
C PRO A 146 4.60 -11.51 -7.54
N ASN A 147 4.14 -12.36 -6.63
CA ASN A 147 3.47 -13.63 -6.84
C ASN A 147 1.95 -13.51 -6.70
N TYR A 148 1.40 -12.29 -6.63
CA TYR A 148 -0.04 -12.04 -6.57
C TYR A 148 -0.81 -12.80 -7.68
N GLN A 149 -1.84 -13.53 -7.27
CA GLN A 149 -2.79 -14.22 -8.14
C GLN A 149 -4.19 -13.65 -7.93
N ALA A 150 -4.73 -13.00 -8.96
CA ALA A 150 -6.08 -12.46 -8.92
C ALA A 150 -7.14 -13.56 -8.73
N ALA A 151 -8.17 -13.27 -7.94
CA ALA A 151 -9.38 -14.07 -7.93
C ALA A 151 -10.16 -13.81 -9.22
N THR A 152 -10.41 -14.86 -10.01
CA THR A 152 -11.27 -14.77 -11.22
C THR A 152 -12.62 -15.44 -11.02
N THR A 153 -12.79 -16.17 -9.92
CA THR A 153 -13.97 -16.88 -9.47
C THR A 153 -14.03 -16.82 -7.94
N GLY A 154 -15.14 -17.21 -7.32
CA GLY A 154 -15.28 -17.24 -5.85
C GLY A 154 -14.45 -18.30 -5.11
N ALA A 155 -13.53 -19.00 -5.77
CA ALA A 155 -12.71 -20.05 -5.14
C ALA A 155 -11.19 -19.94 -5.45
N ASN A 156 -10.79 -19.30 -6.54
CA ASN A 156 -9.39 -19.18 -6.93
C ASN A 156 -8.77 -17.83 -6.52
N GLY A 157 -7.47 -17.71 -6.76
CA GLY A 157 -6.65 -16.56 -6.40
C GLY A 157 -5.88 -16.79 -5.10
N ASN A 158 -4.77 -16.07 -4.98
CA ASN A 158 -3.98 -15.95 -3.77
C ASN A 158 -3.39 -14.54 -3.74
N PRO A 159 -3.81 -13.68 -2.80
CA PRO A 159 -3.35 -12.31 -2.75
C PRO A 159 -1.91 -12.15 -2.24
N GLY A 160 -1.27 -13.19 -1.70
CA GLY A 160 0.12 -13.13 -1.23
C GLY A 160 0.40 -13.95 0.03
N PHE A 161 -0.18 -15.15 0.12
CA PHE A 161 0.17 -16.11 1.17
C PHE A 161 1.17 -17.13 0.63
N GLU A 162 2.11 -17.59 1.47
CA GLU A 162 3.08 -18.60 1.06
C GLU A 162 2.71 -19.98 1.60
N ILE A 163 2.11 -20.01 2.80
CA ILE A 163 1.84 -21.25 3.52
C ILE A 163 0.36 -21.33 3.90
N GLU A 164 -0.21 -22.50 3.70
CA GLU A 164 -1.49 -22.87 4.28
C GLU A 164 -1.35 -24.11 5.15
N VAL A 165 -1.76 -24.01 6.42
CA VAL A 165 -1.89 -25.15 7.33
C VAL A 165 -3.37 -25.39 7.60
N VAL A 166 -3.87 -26.58 7.26
CA VAL A 166 -5.30 -26.88 7.37
C VAL A 166 -5.55 -28.19 8.11
N LEU A 167 -6.48 -28.15 9.05
CA LEU A 167 -7.10 -29.35 9.61
C LEU A 167 -8.28 -29.75 8.71
N GLU A 168 -8.11 -30.83 7.94
CA GLU A 168 -9.14 -31.47 7.13
C GLU A 168 -9.77 -32.61 7.95
N THR A 169 -10.83 -32.31 8.69
CA THR A 169 -11.47 -33.30 9.58
C THR A 169 -11.91 -34.56 8.84
N ASN A 170 -11.75 -35.71 9.51
CA ASN A 170 -11.88 -37.06 8.96
C ASN A 170 -10.93 -37.41 7.80
N SER A 171 -9.90 -36.61 7.56
CA SER A 171 -8.92 -36.82 6.48
C SER A 171 -7.49 -36.71 7.00
N ARG A 172 -7.02 -35.50 7.31
CA ARG A 172 -5.62 -35.21 7.65
C ARG A 172 -5.44 -33.82 8.26
N ILE A 173 -4.27 -33.56 8.83
CA ILE A 173 -3.73 -32.19 8.89
C ILE A 173 -2.73 -32.06 7.73
N ALA A 174 -2.86 -31.00 6.94
CA ALA A 174 -2.04 -30.77 5.76
C ALA A 174 -1.32 -29.43 5.83
N ILE A 175 -0.11 -29.40 5.29
CA ILE A 175 0.67 -28.19 5.03
C ILE A 175 0.81 -28.07 3.52
N TYR A 176 0.38 -26.95 2.95
CA TYR A 176 0.45 -26.65 1.54
C TYR A 176 1.38 -25.46 1.28
N ASN A 177 2.09 -25.53 0.16
CA ASN A 177 2.67 -24.35 -0.48
C ASN A 177 1.61 -23.72 -1.37
N VAL A 178 1.29 -22.46 -1.08
CA VAL A 178 0.27 -21.68 -1.79
C VAL A 178 0.87 -20.48 -2.53
N ASP A 179 2.19 -20.23 -2.40
CA ASP A 179 2.88 -19.11 -3.06
C ASP A 179 2.64 -19.12 -4.57
N GLY A 180 2.14 -17.99 -5.10
CA GLY A 180 1.96 -17.79 -6.53
C GLY A 180 0.96 -18.71 -7.21
N THR A 181 0.13 -19.45 -6.47
CA THR A 181 -0.80 -20.44 -7.03
C THR A 181 -2.21 -20.34 -6.47
N SER A 182 -3.19 -20.72 -7.29
CA SER A 182 -4.57 -20.99 -6.85
C SER A 182 -4.85 -22.47 -6.62
N THR A 183 -3.86 -23.32 -6.90
CA THR A 183 -3.91 -24.77 -6.75
C THR A 183 -2.81 -25.17 -5.76
N PRO A 184 -3.14 -25.28 -4.47
CA PRO A 184 -2.17 -25.56 -3.43
C PRO A 184 -1.37 -26.84 -3.69
N THR A 185 -0.07 -26.79 -3.45
CA THR A 185 0.80 -27.96 -3.56
C THR A 185 1.03 -28.57 -2.20
N LEU A 186 0.65 -29.84 -2.01
CA LEU A 186 0.82 -30.53 -0.73
C LEU A 186 2.31 -30.72 -0.41
N VAL A 187 2.73 -30.22 0.74
CA VAL A 187 4.11 -30.37 1.27
C VAL A 187 4.16 -31.46 2.33
N LYS A 188 3.20 -31.45 3.27
CA LYS A 188 3.15 -32.41 4.38
C LYS A 188 1.72 -32.83 4.68
N SER A 189 1.54 -34.08 5.10
CA SER A 189 0.25 -34.64 5.49
C SER A 189 0.40 -35.55 6.72
N TYR A 190 -0.42 -35.32 7.73
CA TYR A 190 -0.59 -36.20 8.90
C TYR A 190 -1.97 -36.84 8.80
N THR A 191 -2.03 -38.08 8.30
CA THR A 191 -3.30 -38.78 8.01
C THR A 191 -4.06 -39.16 9.28
N ASN A 192 -3.34 -39.42 10.38
CA ASN A 192 -3.95 -39.62 11.69
C ASN A 192 -4.18 -38.26 12.38
N TRP A 193 -5.00 -37.41 11.78
CA TRP A 193 -5.24 -36.04 12.27
C TRP A 193 -5.74 -35.99 13.73
N GLN A 194 -6.38 -37.06 14.21
CA GLN A 194 -6.81 -37.20 15.61
C GLN A 194 -5.64 -37.37 16.60
N ASP A 195 -4.44 -37.72 16.13
CA ASP A 195 -3.21 -37.77 16.95
C ASP A 195 -2.65 -36.36 17.24
N MET A 196 -3.15 -35.34 16.54
CA MET A 196 -2.62 -33.97 16.59
C MET A 196 -3.71 -32.91 16.67
N SER A 197 -4.91 -33.30 17.11
CA SER A 197 -6.04 -32.40 17.31
C SER A 197 -6.92 -32.84 18.47
N GLN A 198 -7.72 -31.92 19.00
CA GLN A 198 -8.75 -32.19 20.01
C GLN A 198 -9.92 -31.22 19.87
N VAL A 199 -11.01 -31.53 20.56
CA VAL A 199 -12.13 -30.59 20.75
C VAL A 199 -12.44 -30.47 22.23
N SER A 200 -12.68 -29.24 22.68
CA SER A 200 -13.17 -28.95 24.03
C SER A 200 -14.30 -27.93 24.00
N ILE A 201 -15.03 -27.82 25.11
CA ILE A 201 -16.12 -26.86 25.27
C ILE A 201 -15.53 -25.50 25.67
N ALA A 202 -15.88 -24.42 24.98
CA ALA A 202 -15.45 -23.08 25.34
C ALA A 202 -16.30 -22.51 26.50
N ALA A 203 -15.85 -21.41 27.12
CA ALA A 203 -16.62 -20.77 28.20
C ALA A 203 -17.85 -20.00 27.69
N THR A 204 -17.89 -19.68 26.40
CA THR A 204 -18.98 -18.92 25.79
C THR A 204 -20.09 -19.83 25.29
N SER A 205 -21.26 -19.22 25.12
CA SER A 205 -22.43 -19.86 24.56
C SER A 205 -23.22 -18.83 23.75
N ASP A 206 -22.66 -18.44 22.60
CA ASP A 206 -23.08 -17.22 21.91
C ASP A 206 -24.53 -17.25 21.39
N ASN A 207 -25.17 -18.43 21.36
CA ASN A 207 -26.60 -18.60 21.07
C ASN A 207 -27.34 -19.49 22.08
N GLY A 208 -26.90 -19.50 23.34
CA GLY A 208 -27.49 -20.34 24.38
C GLY A 208 -27.15 -21.83 24.24
N THR A 209 -26.35 -22.19 23.23
CA THR A 209 -25.65 -23.48 23.12
C THR A 209 -24.15 -23.26 23.35
N PRO A 210 -23.43 -24.22 23.93
CA PRO A 210 -21.98 -24.07 24.15
C PRO A 210 -21.23 -23.90 22.83
N ASP A 211 -20.25 -23.00 22.83
CA ASP A 211 -19.25 -22.92 21.76
C ASP A 211 -18.14 -23.94 22.00
N PHE A 212 -17.31 -24.19 20.98
CA PHE A 212 -16.29 -25.23 21.03
C PHE A 212 -14.93 -24.70 20.57
N PHE A 213 -13.87 -25.20 21.19
CA PHE A 213 -12.52 -25.06 20.68
C PHE A 213 -12.17 -26.23 19.77
N MET A 214 -11.68 -25.93 18.57
CA MET A 214 -10.99 -26.87 17.70
C MET A 214 -9.49 -26.56 17.75
N ASP A 215 -8.75 -27.43 18.43
CA ASP A 215 -7.29 -27.29 18.60
C ASP A 215 -6.56 -28.28 17.70
N PHE A 216 -5.48 -27.83 17.06
CA PHE A 216 -4.55 -28.71 16.35
C PHE A 216 -3.16 -28.08 16.26
N TYR A 217 -2.16 -28.87 15.88
CA TYR A 217 -0.80 -28.40 15.78
C TYR A 217 -0.02 -29.03 14.62
N VAL A 218 1.08 -28.39 14.26
CA VAL A 218 2.11 -28.93 13.38
C VAL A 218 3.50 -28.73 14.01
N PRO A 219 4.47 -29.65 13.80
CA PRO A 219 5.85 -29.42 14.17
C PRO A 219 6.42 -28.24 13.38
N PHE A 220 7.03 -27.27 14.07
CA PHE A 220 7.62 -26.12 13.41
C PHE A 220 8.78 -26.52 12.49
N SER A 221 9.43 -27.65 12.76
CA SER A 221 10.47 -28.22 11.90
C SER A 221 10.01 -28.45 10.45
N ASP A 222 8.73 -28.80 10.24
CA ASP A 222 8.18 -28.99 8.89
C ASP A 222 8.01 -27.66 8.13
N LEU A 223 7.96 -26.52 8.85
CA LEU A 223 7.98 -25.18 8.26
C LEU A 223 9.40 -24.61 8.11
N THR A 224 10.37 -25.10 8.89
CA THR A 224 11.78 -24.75 8.71
C THR A 224 12.44 -25.47 7.53
N ALA A 225 11.81 -26.55 7.04
CA ALA A 225 12.28 -27.30 5.89
C ALA A 225 11.91 -26.61 4.56
N SER A 226 12.55 -27.04 3.47
CA SER A 226 12.15 -26.67 2.12
C SER A 226 10.69 -27.11 1.85
N PRO A 227 9.85 -26.29 1.20
CA PRO A 227 10.20 -25.08 0.46
C PRO A 227 10.19 -23.76 1.27
N PHE A 228 9.70 -23.78 2.51
CA PHE A 228 9.40 -22.54 3.26
C PHE A 228 10.61 -21.93 3.96
N ASN A 229 11.54 -22.76 4.45
CA ASN A 229 12.77 -22.31 5.09
C ASN A 229 12.55 -21.28 6.22
N LEU A 230 11.44 -21.39 6.97
CA LEU A 230 11.17 -20.48 8.06
C LEU A 230 12.20 -20.60 9.17
N THR A 231 12.45 -19.49 9.83
CA THR A 231 13.27 -19.41 11.04
C THR A 231 12.43 -18.85 12.17
N THR A 232 12.89 -19.01 13.41
CA THR A 232 12.23 -18.39 14.56
C THR A 232 12.24 -16.86 14.52
N SER A 233 13.10 -16.26 13.69
CA SER A 233 13.17 -14.81 13.42
C SER A 233 12.37 -14.36 12.19
N SER A 234 11.80 -15.28 11.42
CA SER A 234 11.00 -14.92 10.24
C SER A 234 9.78 -14.10 10.68
N SER A 235 9.52 -13.02 9.95
CA SER A 235 8.30 -12.23 10.12
C SER A 235 7.13 -13.02 9.57
N ILE A 236 6.03 -13.11 10.33
CA ILE A 236 4.82 -13.84 9.94
C ILE A 236 3.57 -13.02 10.26
N ARG A 237 2.54 -13.15 9.41
CA ARG A 237 1.17 -12.66 9.62
C ARG A 237 0.20 -13.83 9.45
N PHE A 238 -0.92 -13.81 10.17
CA PHE A 238 -1.85 -14.94 10.22
C PHE A 238 -3.28 -14.52 9.89
N LEU A 239 -3.97 -15.37 9.14
CA LEU A 239 -5.41 -15.30 8.97
C LEU A 239 -6.03 -16.70 9.06
N ALA A 240 -7.14 -16.80 9.78
CA ALA A 240 -7.92 -18.03 9.87
C ALA A 240 -9.12 -17.96 8.92
N THR A 241 -9.45 -19.11 8.32
CA THR A 241 -10.66 -19.28 7.51
C THR A 241 -11.18 -20.70 7.62
N THR A 242 -12.51 -20.85 7.60
CA THR A 242 -13.15 -22.17 7.57
C THR A 242 -13.54 -22.54 6.14
N VAL A 243 -13.61 -23.84 5.86
CA VAL A 243 -13.88 -24.37 4.51
C VAL A 243 -14.98 -25.44 4.60
N MET A 244 -15.98 -25.35 3.72
CA MET A 244 -17.14 -26.26 3.75
C MET A 244 -16.82 -27.70 3.32
N SER A 245 -15.61 -27.96 2.83
CA SER A 245 -15.09 -29.27 2.45
C SER A 245 -13.71 -29.51 3.09
N PRO A 246 -13.27 -30.78 3.23
CA PRO A 246 -11.97 -31.12 3.81
C PRO A 246 -10.84 -30.91 2.80
N GLN A 247 -10.56 -29.65 2.47
CA GLN A 247 -9.49 -29.25 1.54
C GLN A 247 -8.95 -27.88 1.93
N ALA A 248 -7.88 -27.47 1.25
CA ALA A 248 -7.31 -26.13 1.36
C ALA A 248 -8.32 -25.02 1.01
N ALA A 249 -8.19 -23.88 1.67
CA ALA A 249 -8.95 -22.65 1.48
C ALA A 249 -8.53 -21.92 0.21
N ILE A 250 -7.23 -21.83 -0.09
CA ILE A 250 -6.78 -21.35 -1.41
C ILE A 250 -7.23 -22.36 -2.46
N GLY A 251 -8.03 -21.94 -3.44
CA GLY A 251 -8.65 -22.84 -4.40
C GLY A 251 -9.93 -23.55 -3.91
N GLY A 252 -10.35 -23.34 -2.66
CA GLY A 252 -11.45 -24.05 -2.02
C GLY A 252 -12.71 -23.22 -1.71
N PRO A 253 -13.82 -23.89 -1.34
CA PRO A 253 -15.08 -23.24 -1.01
C PRO A 253 -15.05 -22.69 0.43
N LYS A 254 -14.42 -21.53 0.59
CA LYS A 254 -14.36 -20.77 1.83
C LYS A 254 -15.76 -20.56 2.41
N SER A 255 -15.87 -20.68 3.73
CA SER A 255 -17.10 -20.52 4.49
C SER A 255 -17.09 -19.19 5.22
N ASP A 256 -16.09 -19.00 6.09
CA ASP A 256 -15.99 -17.86 6.99
C ASP A 256 -14.53 -17.40 7.10
N ILE A 257 -14.32 -16.11 7.37
CA ILE A 257 -13.01 -15.47 7.39
C ILE A 257 -12.89 -14.63 8.65
N TYR A 258 -11.94 -15.02 9.48
CA TYR A 258 -11.77 -14.42 10.79
C TYR A 258 -11.51 -12.91 10.72
N GLY A 259 -12.30 -12.18 11.51
CA GLY A 259 -12.09 -10.82 11.96
C GLY A 259 -12.86 -9.75 11.19
N LEU A 260 -13.43 -10.06 10.03
CA LEU A 260 -14.10 -9.10 9.16
C LEU A 260 -15.37 -9.70 8.60
N ALA A 261 -16.43 -8.91 8.50
CA ALA A 261 -17.69 -9.35 7.91
C ALA A 261 -17.55 -9.70 6.43
N ASP A 262 -17.65 -10.99 6.05
CA ASP A 262 -17.45 -11.45 4.66
C ASP A 262 -18.35 -10.72 3.67
N ASN A 263 -19.59 -10.44 4.07
CA ASN A 263 -20.60 -9.81 3.23
C ASN A 263 -20.28 -8.34 2.83
N LEU A 264 -19.27 -7.72 3.45
CA LEU A 264 -18.81 -6.36 3.09
C LEU A 264 -17.78 -6.34 1.96
N TYR A 265 -17.29 -7.52 1.53
CA TYR A 265 -16.25 -7.63 0.51
C TYR A 265 -16.78 -8.27 -0.76
N SER A 266 -16.37 -7.74 -1.91
CA SER A 266 -16.74 -8.23 -3.24
C SER A 266 -16.20 -9.62 -3.55
N ASN A 267 -15.05 -9.95 -2.99
CA ASN A 267 -14.44 -11.26 -3.05
C ASN A 267 -13.51 -11.46 -1.84
N THR A 268 -13.19 -12.72 -1.58
CA THR A 268 -12.32 -13.10 -0.47
C THR A 268 -10.91 -12.51 -0.54
N ASN A 269 -10.31 -12.34 -1.72
CA ASN A 269 -8.95 -11.82 -1.81
C ASN A 269 -8.88 -10.36 -1.35
N ASP A 270 -9.93 -9.57 -1.60
CA ASP A 270 -10.04 -8.20 -1.09
C ASP A 270 -10.10 -8.19 0.44
N GLN A 271 -10.86 -9.11 1.04
CA GLN A 271 -10.97 -9.27 2.49
C GLN A 271 -9.64 -9.71 3.12
N TYR A 272 -9.00 -10.74 2.56
CA TYR A 272 -7.66 -11.18 2.97
C TYR A 272 -6.66 -10.03 2.90
N THR A 273 -6.70 -9.25 1.80
CA THR A 273 -5.82 -8.10 1.60
C THR A 273 -6.05 -7.02 2.63
N ALA A 274 -7.31 -6.71 2.91
CA ALA A 274 -7.66 -5.69 3.89
C ALA A 274 -7.21 -6.08 5.31
N TYR A 275 -7.37 -7.35 5.67
CA TYR A 275 -6.94 -7.86 6.97
C TYR A 275 -5.41 -7.90 7.12
N ILE A 276 -4.72 -8.57 6.18
CA ILE A 276 -3.28 -8.81 6.27
C ILE A 276 -2.48 -7.51 6.14
N ASN A 277 -2.89 -6.56 5.29
CA ASN A 277 -2.23 -5.27 5.18
C ASN A 277 -2.36 -4.40 6.44
N ALA A 278 -3.30 -4.75 7.32
CA ALA A 278 -3.48 -4.08 8.58
C ALA A 278 -2.99 -4.90 9.77
N GLN A 279 -2.31 -6.02 9.55
CA GLN A 279 -1.49 -6.68 10.57
C GLN A 279 -0.04 -6.23 10.49
N CYS A 280 0.62 -6.14 11.64
CA CYS A 280 2.07 -6.12 11.68
C CYS A 280 2.65 -7.53 11.55
N GLY A 281 3.88 -7.62 11.07
CA GLY A 281 4.66 -8.84 11.20
C GLY A 281 4.97 -9.16 12.66
N THR A 282 4.88 -10.44 13.02
CA THR A 282 5.37 -10.98 14.30
C THR A 282 6.40 -12.08 14.05
N THR A 283 6.95 -12.70 15.10
CA THR A 283 7.75 -13.92 14.98
C THR A 283 7.10 -15.05 15.78
N VAL A 284 7.38 -16.31 15.45
CA VAL A 284 6.87 -17.44 16.25
C VAL A 284 7.30 -17.37 17.72
N THR A 285 8.46 -16.77 18.04
CA THR A 285 8.90 -16.61 19.44
C THR A 285 8.00 -15.68 20.24
N ASN A 286 7.37 -14.70 19.60
CA ASN A 286 6.36 -13.85 20.26
C ASN A 286 5.08 -14.62 20.61
N LEU A 287 4.85 -15.78 19.99
CA LEU A 287 3.72 -16.66 20.30
C LEU A 287 3.98 -17.61 21.47
N GLY A 288 5.19 -17.63 22.01
CA GLY A 288 5.54 -18.50 23.15
C GLY A 288 4.97 -18.02 24.49
N SER A 289 5.18 -18.83 25.53
CA SER A 289 4.70 -18.55 26.90
C SER A 289 5.11 -17.17 27.40
N SER A 290 6.38 -16.80 27.23
CA SER A 290 6.94 -15.49 27.57
C SER A 290 6.87 -14.45 26.44
N GLY A 291 6.27 -14.80 25.30
CA GLY A 291 6.17 -13.93 24.13
C GLY A 291 5.12 -12.83 24.32
N SER A 292 5.34 -11.70 23.64
CA SER A 292 4.45 -10.53 23.68
C SER A 292 3.11 -10.72 22.98
N GLY A 293 2.90 -11.85 22.27
CA GLY A 293 1.81 -12.04 21.34
C GLY A 293 2.01 -11.28 20.03
N LEU A 294 0.98 -11.27 19.19
CA LEU A 294 0.92 -10.44 17.99
C LEU A 294 0.67 -8.99 18.42
N CYS A 295 1.23 -8.02 17.69
CA CYS A 295 0.87 -6.63 17.93
C CYS A 295 -0.56 -6.37 17.43
N GLY A 296 -1.25 -5.39 18.02
CA GLY A 296 -2.60 -5.00 17.58
C GLY A 296 -2.62 -4.57 16.11
N MET A 297 -3.82 -4.53 15.51
CA MET A 297 -3.97 -4.10 14.12
C MET A 297 -3.38 -2.70 13.88
N CYS A 298 -2.81 -2.47 12.71
CA CYS A 298 -2.14 -1.23 12.36
C CYS A 298 -3.12 -0.08 12.19
N THR A 299 -2.86 1.04 12.85
CA THR A 299 -3.57 2.29 12.54
C THR A 299 -3.24 2.74 11.12
N ALA A 300 -4.27 3.18 10.38
CA ALA A 300 -4.10 3.73 9.03
C ALA A 300 -3.05 4.85 9.02
N PRO A 301 -2.12 4.88 8.04
CA PRO A 301 -1.06 5.88 8.02
C PRO A 301 -1.65 7.28 7.75
N PRO A 302 -1.10 8.34 8.36
CA PRO A 302 -1.45 9.71 7.98
C PRO A 302 -0.87 10.07 6.61
N THR A 303 -1.27 11.21 6.06
CA THR A 303 -0.60 11.84 4.92
C THR A 303 0.23 13.02 5.42
N VAL A 304 1.39 13.28 4.80
CA VAL A 304 2.21 14.48 5.05
C VAL A 304 2.08 15.41 3.86
N ASN A 305 1.75 16.67 4.11
CA ASN A 305 1.60 17.68 3.05
C ASN A 305 2.96 18.06 2.46
N SER A 306 2.97 18.34 1.15
CA SER A 306 4.09 18.91 0.43
C SER A 306 3.70 20.24 -0.22
N PRO A 307 4.65 21.17 -0.47
CA PRO A 307 6.08 21.08 -0.17
C PRO A 307 6.42 21.37 1.31
N ILE A 308 7.60 20.92 1.76
CA ILE A 308 8.19 21.28 3.06
C ILE A 308 9.42 22.16 2.81
N SER A 309 9.42 23.39 3.35
CA SER A 309 10.58 24.28 3.31
C SER A 309 11.62 23.91 4.37
N THR A 310 12.80 24.49 4.26
CA THR A 310 13.88 24.36 5.26
C THR A 310 13.81 25.46 6.31
N GLY A 311 14.55 25.30 7.40
CA GLY A 311 14.52 26.17 8.57
C GLY A 311 13.62 25.63 9.67
N THR A 312 13.06 26.52 10.49
CA THR A 312 12.07 26.15 11.50
C THR A 312 10.69 26.28 10.88
N VAL A 313 10.00 25.15 10.69
CA VAL A 313 8.75 25.07 9.92
C VAL A 313 7.64 24.35 10.69
N ASN A 314 6.41 24.53 10.22
CA ASN A 314 5.29 23.71 10.65
C ASN A 314 5.12 22.56 9.67
N ILE A 315 5.02 21.34 10.17
CA ILE A 315 4.74 20.14 9.38
C ILE A 315 3.27 19.80 9.58
N SER A 316 2.51 19.68 8.50
CA SER A 316 1.08 19.38 8.54
C SER A 316 0.71 18.24 7.61
N GLY A 317 -0.49 17.72 7.80
CA GLY A 317 -1.02 16.61 7.04
C GLY A 317 -2.47 16.32 7.42
N THR A 318 -3.03 15.26 6.88
CA THR A 318 -4.34 14.75 7.31
C THR A 318 -4.21 13.32 7.81
N TRP A 319 -5.14 12.90 8.66
CA TRP A 319 -5.26 11.50 9.02
C TRP A 319 -6.72 11.08 8.88
N THR A 320 -6.93 9.96 8.22
CA THR A 320 -8.26 9.36 8.03
C THR A 320 -8.20 7.95 8.58
N VAL A 321 -9.19 7.61 9.41
CA VAL A 321 -9.34 6.27 9.97
C VAL A 321 -9.43 5.22 8.86
N SER A 322 -9.00 3.99 9.16
CA SER A 322 -9.22 2.83 8.29
C SER A 322 -10.70 2.65 7.99
N SER A 323 -11.04 2.18 6.80
CA SER A 323 -12.41 1.80 6.45
C SER A 323 -12.87 0.49 7.11
N LEU A 324 -11.98 -0.17 7.86
CA LEU A 324 -12.26 -1.41 8.56
C LEU A 324 -13.14 -1.14 9.78
N THR A 325 -14.21 -1.94 9.93
CA THR A 325 -15.13 -1.86 11.06
C THR A 325 -14.38 -2.02 12.38
N GLY A 326 -14.65 -1.15 13.35
CA GLY A 326 -14.02 -1.19 14.68
C GLY A 326 -12.73 -0.36 14.82
N ALA A 327 -12.18 0.17 13.72
CA ALA A 327 -11.04 1.08 13.78
C ALA A 327 -11.35 2.35 14.61
N VAL A 328 -10.40 2.79 15.43
CA VAL A 328 -10.62 3.93 16.33
C VAL A 328 -10.61 5.26 15.58
N THR A 329 -11.46 6.21 15.96
CA THR A 329 -11.65 7.48 15.23
C THR A 329 -10.70 8.60 15.63
N THR A 330 -9.79 8.34 16.57
CA THR A 330 -8.73 9.27 17.00
C THR A 330 -7.39 8.57 17.09
N ALA A 331 -6.31 9.24 16.68
CA ALA A 331 -4.95 8.71 16.78
C ALA A 331 -3.94 9.74 17.30
N THR A 332 -2.83 9.23 17.85
CA THR A 332 -1.61 10.03 18.07
C THR A 332 -0.76 9.95 16.82
N ILE A 333 -0.42 11.10 16.24
CA ILE A 333 0.44 11.20 15.05
C ILE A 333 1.87 11.48 15.52
N THR A 334 2.81 10.61 15.16
CA THR A 334 4.24 10.80 15.40
C THR A 334 4.94 11.17 14.09
N ILE A 335 5.64 12.30 14.08
CA ILE A 335 6.38 12.79 12.91
C ILE A 335 7.83 12.35 13.03
N TYR A 336 8.39 11.88 11.92
CA TYR A 336 9.77 11.43 11.79
C TYR A 336 10.51 12.25 10.76
N LYS A 337 11.77 12.55 11.06
CA LYS A 337 12.74 13.19 10.18
C LYS A 337 13.92 12.25 10.02
N ASN A 338 14.17 11.79 8.79
CA ASN A 338 15.20 10.78 8.49
C ASN A 338 15.08 9.54 9.39
N GLY A 339 13.85 9.11 9.69
CA GLY A 339 13.57 7.97 10.57
C GLY A 339 13.62 8.25 12.07
N VAL A 340 14.00 9.45 12.51
CA VAL A 340 14.05 9.84 13.93
C VAL A 340 12.81 10.65 14.30
N SER A 341 12.13 10.32 15.40
CA SER A 341 10.95 11.07 15.84
C SER A 341 11.32 12.50 16.24
N VAL A 342 10.56 13.48 15.75
CA VAL A 342 10.74 14.92 16.04
C VAL A 342 9.58 15.52 16.83
N GLY A 343 8.52 14.76 17.08
CA GLY A 343 7.39 15.19 17.90
C GLY A 343 6.12 14.40 17.63
N THR A 344 5.12 14.62 18.48
CA THR A 344 3.81 13.96 18.40
C THR A 344 2.66 14.95 18.55
N ILE A 345 1.52 14.63 17.95
CA ILE A 345 0.23 15.29 18.17
C ILE A 345 -0.75 14.24 18.66
N ALA A 346 -1.30 14.43 19.87
CA ALA A 346 -2.28 13.52 20.44
C ALA A 346 -3.70 13.83 19.94
N SER A 347 -4.58 12.82 20.00
CA SER A 347 -6.03 12.96 19.81
C SER A 347 -6.45 13.63 18.49
N VAL A 348 -5.72 13.34 17.39
CA VAL A 348 -6.10 13.79 16.05
C VAL A 348 -7.34 13.02 15.60
N SER A 349 -8.42 13.72 15.33
CA SER A 349 -9.68 13.14 14.83
C SER A 349 -9.58 12.78 13.35
N SER A 350 -10.25 11.70 12.95
CA SER A 350 -10.35 11.29 11.55
C SER A 350 -10.88 12.42 10.65
N GLY A 351 -10.27 12.58 9.48
CA GLY A 351 -10.62 13.59 8.47
C GLY A 351 -10.10 15.00 8.77
N THR A 352 -9.40 15.20 9.89
CA THR A 352 -8.90 16.53 10.28
C THR A 352 -7.44 16.75 9.91
N THR A 353 -7.07 18.01 9.73
CA THR A 353 -5.68 18.42 9.55
C THR A 353 -4.95 18.42 10.89
N TRP A 354 -3.78 17.78 10.94
CA TRP A 354 -2.86 17.86 12.07
C TRP A 354 -1.69 18.79 11.72
N THR A 355 -1.06 19.40 12.73
CA THR A 355 0.11 20.28 12.54
C THR A 355 1.06 20.17 13.73
N LEU A 356 2.33 19.84 13.46
CA LEU A 356 3.44 19.95 14.40
C LEU A 356 4.22 21.23 14.11
N SER A 357 4.28 22.15 15.06
CA SER A 357 4.97 23.43 14.91
C SER A 357 6.43 23.38 15.35
N GLY A 358 7.26 24.24 14.75
CA GLY A 358 8.61 24.50 15.24
C GLY A 358 9.64 23.40 14.92
N VAL A 359 9.43 22.62 13.86
CA VAL A 359 10.35 21.55 13.47
C VAL A 359 11.52 22.14 12.69
N SER A 360 12.75 21.89 13.15
CA SER A 360 13.96 22.25 12.41
C SER A 360 14.24 21.24 11.30
N VAL A 361 14.22 21.72 10.05
CA VAL A 361 14.32 20.91 8.83
C VAL A 361 15.43 21.47 7.93
N ALA A 362 16.34 20.60 7.46
CA ALA A 362 17.40 20.92 6.51
C ALA A 362 17.04 20.45 5.09
N VAL A 363 17.81 20.91 4.10
CA VAL A 363 17.67 20.42 2.71
C VAL A 363 17.90 18.91 2.69
N ASN A 364 17.08 18.18 1.95
CA ASN A 364 17.09 16.72 1.82
C ASN A 364 16.65 15.93 3.06
N ASP A 365 16.23 16.60 4.14
CA ASP A 365 15.57 15.88 5.24
C ASP A 365 14.27 15.24 4.71
N VAL A 366 14.11 13.94 4.94
CA VAL A 366 12.91 13.19 4.56
C VAL A 366 11.96 13.15 5.74
N ILE A 367 10.77 13.71 5.53
CA ILE A 367 9.71 13.74 6.54
C ILE A 367 8.69 12.64 6.24
N THR A 368 8.40 11.85 7.28
CA THR A 368 7.31 10.88 7.30
C THR A 368 6.53 11.02 8.60
N ALA A 369 5.38 10.38 8.68
CA ALA A 369 4.58 10.32 9.89
C ALA A 369 3.96 8.92 10.05
N LYS A 370 3.65 8.55 11.28
CA LYS A 370 2.91 7.34 11.64
C LYS A 370 1.77 7.72 12.59
N ALA A 371 0.68 6.97 12.55
CA ALA A 371 -0.44 7.13 13.47
C ALA A 371 -0.49 5.94 14.44
N GLN A 372 -1.00 6.19 15.65
CA GLN A 372 -1.30 5.14 16.62
C GLN A 372 -2.63 5.44 17.32
N GLY A 373 -3.62 4.58 17.09
CA GLY A 373 -4.87 4.51 17.81
C GLY A 373 -4.74 3.76 19.13
N SER A 374 -5.69 3.96 20.05
CA SER A 374 -5.72 3.20 21.30
C SER A 374 -6.02 1.72 21.04
N GLY A 375 -5.14 0.82 21.49
CA GLY A 375 -5.24 -0.62 21.24
C GLY A 375 -4.73 -1.08 19.86
N GLU A 376 -4.37 -0.12 19.01
CA GLU A 376 -3.80 -0.36 17.67
C GLU A 376 -2.28 -0.13 17.67
N SER A 377 -1.63 -0.57 16.59
CA SER A 377 -0.17 -0.51 16.43
C SER A 377 0.29 0.53 15.40
N MET A 378 1.47 1.09 15.66
CA MET A 378 2.12 2.10 14.81
C MET A 378 3.01 1.47 13.73
N CYS A 379 2.45 0.61 12.88
CA CYS A 379 3.20 -0.16 11.88
C CYS A 379 3.21 0.43 10.46
N LEU A 380 2.22 1.27 10.11
CA LEU A 380 2.13 1.86 8.77
C LEU A 380 2.75 3.27 8.73
N VAL A 381 3.40 3.60 7.61
CA VAL A 381 4.12 4.87 7.38
C VAL A 381 3.38 5.67 6.31
N SER A 382 3.34 7.00 6.49
CA SER A 382 2.83 7.94 5.50
C SER A 382 3.62 7.94 4.18
N ASN A 383 3.16 8.74 3.21
CA ASN A 383 4.03 9.22 2.14
C ASN A 383 5.28 9.92 2.71
N SER A 384 6.38 9.87 1.96
CA SER A 384 7.62 10.58 2.28
C SER A 384 7.66 11.92 1.57
N VAL A 385 8.02 12.99 2.29
CA VAL A 385 8.19 14.33 1.72
C VAL A 385 9.61 14.82 2.00
N THR A 386 10.39 15.01 0.95
CA THR A 386 11.74 15.56 1.07
C THR A 386 11.69 17.08 1.15
N ALA A 387 12.29 17.63 2.19
CA ALA A 387 12.37 19.06 2.37
C ALA A 387 13.33 19.70 1.37
N ASN A 388 12.88 20.81 0.77
CA ASN A 388 13.65 21.56 -0.21
C ASN A 388 13.72 23.02 0.22
N SER A 389 14.90 23.64 0.05
CA SER A 389 15.04 25.10 0.22
C SER A 389 14.30 25.86 -0.87
N CYS A 390 14.00 25.23 -2.01
CA CYS A 390 13.38 25.86 -3.16
C CYS A 390 12.01 25.29 -3.48
N ASN A 391 11.03 26.19 -3.57
CA ASN A 391 9.66 25.91 -3.93
C ASN A 391 9.10 27.04 -4.81
N SER A 392 7.87 26.87 -5.29
CA SER A 392 7.19 27.84 -6.17
C SER A 392 7.08 29.25 -5.59
N THR A 393 7.20 29.42 -4.27
CA THR A 393 7.04 30.71 -3.59
C THR A 393 8.36 31.47 -3.44
N ASN A 394 9.50 30.78 -3.39
CA ASN A 394 10.81 31.42 -3.11
C ASN A 394 11.87 31.24 -4.21
N LYS A 395 11.55 30.48 -5.28
CA LYS A 395 12.37 30.36 -6.47
C LYS A 395 12.30 31.64 -7.32
N PRO A 396 13.44 32.22 -7.77
CA PRO A 396 13.41 33.34 -8.70
C PRO A 396 12.70 33.01 -10.02
N ALA A 397 12.15 34.03 -10.66
CA ALA A 397 11.62 33.91 -12.01
C ALA A 397 12.71 33.56 -13.02
N THR A 398 12.36 32.85 -14.10
CA THR A 398 13.27 32.58 -15.22
C THR A 398 13.75 33.90 -15.85
N PRO A 399 15.06 34.09 -16.14
CA PRO A 399 15.54 35.31 -16.78
C PRO A 399 14.82 35.60 -18.09
N THR A 400 14.40 36.85 -18.27
CA THR A 400 13.86 37.30 -19.56
C THR A 400 14.98 37.97 -20.33
N LEU A 401 15.37 37.41 -21.47
CA LEU A 401 16.39 37.99 -22.34
C LEU A 401 15.73 38.92 -23.35
N ASN A 402 16.11 40.19 -23.35
CA ASN A 402 15.64 41.16 -24.34
C ASN A 402 16.39 41.01 -25.66
N CYS A 403 17.67 40.63 -25.57
CA CYS A 403 18.49 40.35 -26.73
C CYS A 403 19.78 39.61 -26.35
N TYR A 404 20.33 38.94 -27.34
CA TYR A 404 21.68 38.40 -27.37
C TYR A 404 22.12 38.49 -28.84
N THR A 405 23.34 38.92 -29.12
CA THR A 405 23.84 38.98 -30.50
C THR A 405 25.10 38.15 -30.64
N THR A 406 25.35 37.67 -31.85
CA THR A 406 26.56 36.92 -32.20
C THR A 406 27.84 37.77 -32.14
N SER A 407 27.71 39.11 -32.08
CA SER A 407 28.85 40.04 -32.18
C SER A 407 29.03 40.98 -30.99
N LYS A 408 28.08 41.01 -30.04
CA LYS A 408 28.06 41.88 -28.84
C LYS A 408 27.65 41.06 -27.61
N GLY A 409 27.06 41.69 -26.60
CA GLY A 409 26.67 41.11 -25.32
C GLY A 409 25.25 40.54 -25.23
N ILE A 410 24.82 40.31 -23.99
CA ILE A 410 23.47 39.84 -23.61
C ILE A 410 22.80 40.91 -22.75
N THR A 411 21.54 41.18 -23.01
CA THR A 411 20.70 42.05 -22.16
C THR A 411 19.50 41.27 -21.67
N GLY A 412 19.22 41.33 -20.37
CA GLY A 412 18.02 40.76 -19.76
C GLY A 412 17.32 41.72 -18.81
N THR A 413 16.09 41.37 -18.44
CA THR A 413 15.20 42.15 -17.55
C THR A 413 14.80 41.31 -16.34
N ASN A 414 13.66 41.61 -15.68
CA ASN A 414 13.03 40.84 -14.60
C ASN A 414 13.91 40.41 -13.41
N LEU A 415 15.07 41.04 -13.22
CA LEU A 415 15.91 40.85 -12.04
C LEU A 415 15.32 41.60 -10.84
N SER A 416 15.25 40.93 -9.69
CA SER A 416 14.82 41.54 -8.43
C SER A 416 16.01 41.89 -7.55
N THR A 417 15.85 42.89 -6.68
CA THR A 417 16.86 43.21 -5.66
C THR A 417 17.10 42.00 -4.75
N GLY A 418 18.37 41.72 -4.44
CA GLY A 418 18.76 40.54 -3.64
C GLY A 418 18.89 39.26 -4.45
N TRP A 419 18.75 39.29 -5.78
CA TRP A 419 19.10 38.18 -6.66
C TRP A 419 20.43 38.45 -7.38
N THR A 420 21.17 37.39 -7.66
CA THR A 420 22.40 37.37 -8.46
C THR A 420 22.11 36.82 -9.84
N ILE A 421 22.69 37.40 -10.90
CA ILE A 421 22.63 36.88 -12.28
C ILE A 421 23.92 36.15 -12.63
N HIS A 422 23.78 34.99 -13.27
CA HIS A 422 24.86 34.14 -13.73
C HIS A 422 24.81 34.01 -15.25
N VAL A 423 25.94 34.17 -15.95
CA VAL A 423 26.06 34.00 -17.41
C VAL A 423 27.26 33.12 -17.72
N ASP A 424 27.06 31.80 -17.73
CA ASP A 424 28.15 30.83 -17.85
C ASP A 424 28.33 30.39 -19.30
N ASN A 425 29.57 30.35 -19.82
CA ASN A 425 29.86 29.72 -21.11
C ASN A 425 30.27 28.26 -20.87
N ILE A 426 29.30 27.37 -21.09
CA ILE A 426 29.35 25.96 -20.72
C ILE A 426 30.32 25.21 -21.64
N THR A 427 30.34 25.56 -22.93
CA THR A 427 31.24 24.95 -23.93
C THR A 427 32.70 25.14 -23.55
N ARG A 428 33.04 26.26 -22.91
CA ARG A 428 34.40 26.59 -22.49
C ARG A 428 34.66 26.34 -21.01
N SER A 429 33.68 25.80 -20.28
CA SER A 429 33.73 25.61 -18.82
C SER A 429 34.11 26.88 -18.05
N THR A 430 33.71 28.05 -18.55
CA THR A 430 33.94 29.33 -17.87
C THR A 430 32.67 29.76 -17.16
N THR A 431 32.72 29.81 -15.84
CA THR A 431 31.69 30.42 -15.00
C THR A 431 31.96 31.92 -14.89
N ASN A 432 30.98 32.75 -15.23
CA ASN A 432 31.07 34.20 -15.07
C ASN A 432 29.93 34.66 -14.16
N ASP A 433 30.25 34.72 -12.87
CA ASP A 433 29.39 35.23 -11.82
C ASP A 433 29.68 36.71 -11.59
N ASN A 434 28.66 37.56 -11.43
CA ASN A 434 28.87 38.86 -10.77
C ASN A 434 27.95 39.00 -9.57
N VAL A 435 28.60 39.15 -8.40
CA VAL A 435 28.01 39.15 -7.07
C VAL A 435 27.34 40.49 -6.71
N THR A 436 27.65 41.60 -7.37
CA THR A 436 27.11 42.91 -6.97
C THR A 436 27.34 43.98 -8.05
N ASN A 437 26.35 44.23 -8.90
CA ASN A 437 25.99 45.50 -9.56
C ASN A 437 27.05 46.52 -10.06
N SER A 438 28.33 46.16 -10.25
CA SER A 438 29.31 46.87 -11.10
C SER A 438 30.66 46.13 -11.02
N GLY A 439 31.01 45.34 -12.04
CA GLY A 439 32.32 44.69 -12.09
C GLY A 439 32.48 43.70 -13.24
N GLY A 440 33.65 43.69 -13.88
CA GLY A 440 33.98 42.79 -14.99
C GLY A 440 33.13 43.04 -16.24
N LEU A 441 32.54 41.97 -16.80
CA LEU A 441 31.72 42.03 -18.02
C LEU A 441 30.29 42.56 -17.77
N PHE A 442 29.85 42.68 -16.52
CA PHE A 442 28.49 43.17 -16.21
C PHE A 442 28.47 44.68 -15.93
N ALA A 443 27.52 45.40 -16.56
CA ALA A 443 27.24 46.79 -16.24
C ALA A 443 26.26 46.91 -15.05
N ALA A 444 26.24 48.08 -14.41
CA ALA A 444 25.26 48.38 -13.37
C ALA A 444 23.83 48.28 -13.94
N PRO A 445 22.90 47.57 -13.27
CA PRO A 445 21.55 47.43 -13.76
C PRO A 445 20.77 48.75 -13.65
N THR A 446 19.79 48.93 -14.53
CA THR A 446 18.92 50.10 -14.57
C THR A 446 17.46 49.73 -14.29
N GLY A 447 16.65 50.69 -13.83
CA GLY A 447 15.23 50.50 -13.52
C GLY A 447 14.95 50.25 -12.03
N SER A 448 13.81 49.61 -11.73
CA SER A 448 13.32 49.33 -10.37
C SER A 448 12.97 47.86 -10.19
N SER A 449 13.19 47.31 -8.99
CA SER A 449 12.77 45.95 -8.63
C SER A 449 11.24 45.85 -8.57
N PRO A 450 10.62 44.72 -9.01
CA PRO A 450 11.22 43.51 -9.57
C PRO A 450 11.28 43.54 -11.11
N ASN A 451 12.03 44.46 -11.73
CA ASN A 451 12.22 44.56 -13.18
C ASN A 451 13.54 45.24 -13.57
N LEU A 452 14.61 44.98 -12.81
CA LEU A 452 15.93 45.53 -13.12
C LEU A 452 16.42 44.97 -14.47
N THR A 453 16.94 45.86 -15.32
CA THR A 453 17.57 45.53 -16.60
C THR A 453 19.06 45.39 -16.38
N TRP A 454 19.67 44.31 -16.83
CA TRP A 454 21.10 44.04 -16.69
C TRP A 454 21.74 43.79 -18.06
N ASN A 455 23.02 44.12 -18.17
CA ASN A 455 23.81 43.97 -19.39
C ASN A 455 25.09 43.19 -19.10
N TYR A 456 25.34 42.16 -19.89
CA TYR A 456 26.58 41.39 -19.92
C TYR A 456 27.35 41.71 -21.21
N SER A 457 28.66 41.94 -21.12
CA SER A 457 29.52 42.49 -22.18
C SER A 457 28.97 43.78 -22.83
N SER A 458 28.52 44.73 -22.01
CA SER A 458 27.87 46.00 -22.45
C SER A 458 26.55 45.83 -23.22
N GLY A 459 25.92 44.66 -23.15
CA GLY A 459 24.61 44.41 -23.76
C GLY A 459 24.68 44.35 -25.29
N CYS A 460 23.54 44.48 -25.96
CA CYS A 460 23.45 44.22 -27.39
C CYS A 460 23.88 45.38 -28.30
N THR A 461 24.07 46.57 -27.75
CA THR A 461 24.35 47.79 -28.51
C THR A 461 25.82 48.25 -28.43
N GLY A 462 26.63 47.69 -27.53
CA GLY A 462 28.03 48.05 -27.33
C GLY A 462 28.89 46.88 -26.81
N GLY A 463 30.19 47.11 -26.62
CA GLY A 463 31.10 46.16 -25.95
C GLY A 463 31.91 45.21 -26.85
N SER A 464 32.75 44.41 -26.17
CA SER A 464 33.57 43.35 -26.78
C SER A 464 32.70 42.19 -27.25
N PRO A 465 33.03 41.55 -28.40
CA PRO A 465 32.29 40.39 -28.86
C PRO A 465 32.34 39.26 -27.84
N LEU A 466 31.22 38.58 -27.64
CA LEU A 466 31.20 37.32 -26.89
C LEU A 466 32.00 36.24 -27.63
N LEU A 467 32.65 35.38 -26.87
CA LEU A 467 33.28 34.18 -27.41
C LEU A 467 32.21 33.20 -27.87
N SER A 468 32.51 32.45 -28.94
CA SER A 468 31.65 31.35 -29.38
C SER A 468 31.43 30.34 -28.26
N GLY A 469 30.19 29.91 -28.07
CA GLY A 469 29.82 28.94 -27.04
C GLY A 469 28.32 28.90 -26.74
N SER A 470 27.93 27.87 -26.00
CA SER A 470 26.62 27.74 -25.36
C SER A 470 26.66 28.49 -24.04
N TYR A 471 25.74 29.44 -23.83
CA TYR A 471 25.66 30.21 -22.59
C TYR A 471 24.43 29.80 -21.77
N LYS A 472 24.62 29.59 -20.47
CA LYS A 472 23.56 29.35 -19.48
C LYS A 472 23.34 30.62 -18.65
N VAL A 473 22.11 31.11 -18.64
CA VAL A 473 21.72 32.32 -17.90
C VAL A 473 20.69 31.99 -16.83
N TYR A 474 20.93 32.33 -15.57
CA TYR A 474 20.01 32.06 -14.45
C TYR A 474 20.17 33.05 -13.31
N TYR A 475 19.15 33.16 -12.46
CA TYR A 475 19.21 33.92 -11.21
C TYR A 475 19.41 33.02 -10.01
N THR A 476 20.07 33.54 -8.98
CA THR A 476 20.11 32.96 -7.64
C THR A 476 19.52 33.95 -6.65
N ASN A 477 18.54 33.53 -5.83
CA ASN A 477 18.06 34.33 -4.71
C ASN A 477 19.10 34.29 -3.59
N ASN A 478 19.74 35.41 -3.27
CA ASN A 478 20.82 35.45 -2.28
C ASN A 478 20.34 35.15 -0.85
N THR A 479 19.03 35.21 -0.59
CA THR A 479 18.46 34.87 0.72
C THR A 479 18.18 33.37 0.85
N SER A 480 17.54 32.75 -0.16
CA SER A 480 17.15 31.34 -0.10
C SER A 480 18.17 30.38 -0.74
N GLY A 481 19.14 30.90 -1.49
CA GLY A 481 20.04 30.12 -2.34
C GLY A 481 19.36 29.52 -3.58
N CYS A 482 18.09 29.85 -3.83
CA CYS A 482 17.33 29.22 -4.90
C CYS A 482 17.69 29.72 -6.28
N ILE A 483 17.90 28.77 -7.18
CA ILE A 483 18.25 29.03 -8.58
C ILE A 483 16.98 29.03 -9.43
N SER A 484 16.84 30.01 -10.32
CA SER A 484 15.77 30.07 -11.31
C SER A 484 15.86 28.91 -12.30
N GLU A 485 14.82 28.71 -13.11
CA GLU A 485 15.05 27.99 -14.38
C GLU A 485 16.03 28.81 -15.24
N ALA A 486 16.91 28.12 -15.97
CA ALA A 486 17.90 28.78 -16.80
C ALA A 486 17.36 29.06 -18.21
N VAL A 487 17.94 30.06 -18.88
CA VAL A 487 17.80 30.28 -20.31
C VAL A 487 19.12 29.96 -20.99
N PHE A 488 19.05 29.18 -22.06
CA PHE A 488 20.22 28.82 -22.85
C PHE A 488 20.26 29.63 -24.14
N VAL A 489 21.43 30.18 -24.48
CA VAL A 489 21.63 30.91 -25.74
C VAL A 489 22.89 30.46 -26.47
N CYS A 490 22.74 30.29 -27.78
CA CYS A 490 23.84 30.07 -28.69
C CYS A 490 24.50 31.38 -29.09
N VAL A 491 25.81 31.47 -28.93
CA VAL A 491 26.59 32.59 -29.48
C VAL A 491 27.61 32.04 -30.48
N ALA A 492 27.50 32.48 -31.72
CA ALA A 492 28.55 32.34 -32.72
C ALA A 492 29.45 33.58 -32.65
N GLY A 493 30.46 33.56 -31.78
CA GLY A 493 31.32 34.71 -31.52
C GLY A 493 32.17 35.13 -32.72
N ASN A 494 32.83 36.28 -32.60
CA ASN A 494 33.78 36.77 -33.61
C ASN A 494 35.14 36.09 -33.41
N GLY A 495 35.38 35.01 -34.15
CA GLY A 495 36.62 34.23 -34.14
C GLY A 495 36.36 32.87 -34.76
N GLY A 496 37.29 32.35 -35.58
CA GLY A 496 37.11 31.25 -36.55
C GLY A 496 36.74 29.85 -36.03
N SER A 497 36.01 29.74 -34.92
CA SER A 497 35.46 28.49 -34.40
C SER A 497 34.02 28.74 -33.94
N ALA A 498 33.09 28.73 -34.90
CA ALA A 498 31.66 28.66 -34.60
C ALA A 498 31.32 27.25 -34.06
N LEU A 499 30.25 27.14 -33.27
CA LEU A 499 29.74 25.83 -32.85
C LEU A 499 29.31 25.00 -34.06
N ALA A 500 29.38 23.68 -33.94
CA ALA A 500 28.95 22.73 -34.98
C ALA A 500 27.43 22.74 -35.24
N GLY A 501 26.67 23.47 -34.42
CA GLY A 501 25.21 23.59 -34.48
C GLY A 501 24.60 23.59 -33.09
N THR A 502 23.32 23.25 -33.01
CA THR A 502 22.59 23.02 -31.77
C THR A 502 22.38 21.51 -31.59
N VAL A 503 22.50 21.01 -30.36
CA VAL A 503 22.20 19.60 -30.08
C VAL A 503 20.72 19.35 -30.35
N ALA A 504 20.35 18.16 -30.82
CA ALA A 504 18.94 17.82 -30.97
C ALA A 504 18.22 17.93 -29.61
N THR A 505 17.17 18.75 -29.52
CA THR A 505 16.36 18.86 -28.29
C THR A 505 15.94 17.47 -27.83
N PRO A 506 16.17 17.10 -26.55
CA PRO A 506 15.75 15.81 -26.05
C PRO A 506 14.27 15.54 -26.35
N VAL A 507 13.97 14.39 -26.93
CA VAL A 507 12.58 13.95 -27.20
C VAL A 507 12.27 12.81 -26.25
N ILE A 508 11.29 13.01 -25.37
CA ILE A 508 10.79 11.95 -24.49
C ILE A 508 10.03 10.93 -25.35
N THR A 509 10.49 9.68 -25.33
CA THR A 509 9.85 8.55 -26.01
C THR A 509 9.09 7.64 -25.05
N SER A 510 9.44 7.67 -23.75
CA SER A 510 8.68 7.03 -22.68
C SER A 510 8.60 7.95 -21.45
N PRO A 511 7.41 8.23 -20.90
CA PRO A 511 6.10 7.79 -21.39
C PRO A 511 5.78 8.31 -22.79
N SER A 512 5.19 7.47 -23.66
CA SER A 512 4.94 7.80 -25.09
C SER A 512 3.95 8.94 -25.29
N SER A 513 3.12 9.23 -24.29
CA SER A 513 2.20 10.37 -24.27
C SER A 513 2.91 11.71 -24.02
N GLY A 514 4.17 11.71 -23.59
CA GLY A 514 4.89 12.89 -23.12
C GLY A 514 4.40 13.43 -21.77
N ASN A 515 3.32 12.87 -21.20
CA ASN A 515 2.80 13.25 -19.89
C ASN A 515 3.61 12.55 -18.80
N ILE A 516 4.17 13.35 -17.90
CA ILE A 516 4.85 12.86 -16.71
C ILE A 516 3.87 12.94 -15.55
N THR A 517 3.67 11.82 -14.86
CA THR A 517 2.74 11.71 -13.74
C THR A 517 3.42 11.14 -12.51
N THR A 518 2.73 11.10 -11.38
CA THR A 518 3.23 10.44 -10.17
C THR A 518 3.53 8.94 -10.34
N ALA A 519 2.95 8.28 -11.36
CA ALA A 519 3.23 6.89 -11.70
C ALA A 519 4.48 6.72 -12.59
N THR A 520 5.08 7.80 -13.08
CA THR A 520 6.26 7.72 -13.95
C THR A 520 7.52 7.39 -13.13
N THR A 521 8.01 6.15 -13.27
CA THR A 521 9.22 5.66 -12.58
C THR A 521 10.48 5.68 -13.44
N SER A 522 10.34 5.91 -14.74
CA SER A 522 11.44 6.08 -15.68
C SER A 522 11.08 7.03 -16.81
N ILE A 523 12.06 7.77 -17.32
CA ILE A 523 11.93 8.60 -18.51
C ILE A 523 12.98 8.15 -19.52
N THR A 524 12.56 7.79 -20.73
CA THR A 524 13.48 7.49 -21.85
C THR A 524 13.29 8.50 -22.97
N GLY A 525 14.36 8.74 -23.73
CA GLY A 525 14.27 9.63 -24.87
C GLY A 525 15.44 9.53 -25.82
N THR A 526 15.43 10.42 -26.82
CA THR A 526 16.48 10.53 -27.84
C THR A 526 17.05 11.93 -27.94
N THR A 527 18.32 12.03 -28.33
CA THR A 527 19.05 13.26 -28.68
C THR A 527 20.27 12.86 -29.53
N ASP A 528 21.23 13.76 -29.74
CA ASP A 528 22.48 13.44 -30.44
C ASP A 528 23.30 12.37 -29.70
N ALA A 529 23.87 11.44 -30.45
CA ALA A 529 24.74 10.42 -29.89
C ALA A 529 25.96 11.03 -29.21
N GLY A 530 26.21 10.62 -27.97
CA GLY A 530 27.32 11.11 -27.14
C GLY A 530 27.03 12.42 -26.40
N ALA A 531 25.83 12.99 -26.52
CA ALA A 531 25.44 14.13 -25.69
C ALA A 531 25.30 13.72 -24.21
N SER A 532 25.69 14.61 -23.30
CA SER A 532 25.36 14.50 -21.88
C SER A 532 23.97 15.05 -21.65
N VAL A 533 23.12 14.28 -20.96
CA VAL A 533 21.73 14.59 -20.71
C VAL A 533 21.50 14.70 -19.21
N LYS A 534 20.84 15.77 -18.76
CA LYS A 534 20.57 16.03 -17.34
C LYS A 534 19.08 16.18 -17.11
N LEU A 535 18.54 15.46 -16.15
CA LEU A 535 17.16 15.56 -15.68
C LEU A 535 17.10 16.56 -14.52
N TYR A 536 16.27 17.58 -14.67
CA TYR A 536 16.00 18.54 -13.62
C TYR A 536 14.59 18.34 -13.06
N ILE A 537 14.49 18.31 -11.74
CA ILE A 537 13.23 18.33 -10.99
C ILE A 537 13.25 19.57 -10.10
N ASP A 538 12.27 20.45 -10.29
CA ASP A 538 12.16 21.75 -9.64
C ASP A 538 13.40 22.66 -9.83
N GLY A 539 14.18 22.40 -10.88
CA GLY A 539 15.42 23.12 -11.18
C GLY A 539 16.68 22.53 -10.55
N ILE A 540 16.56 21.42 -9.82
CA ILE A 540 17.70 20.67 -9.27
C ILE A 540 18.04 19.54 -10.24
N ASN A 541 19.31 19.40 -10.61
CA ASN A 541 19.77 18.25 -11.37
C ASN A 541 19.66 16.99 -10.50
N THR A 542 18.71 16.13 -10.83
CA THR A 542 18.42 14.89 -10.06
C THR A 542 19.10 13.68 -10.67
N ALA A 543 19.34 13.67 -11.98
CA ALA A 543 19.98 12.56 -12.66
C ALA A 543 20.74 13.03 -13.90
N SER A 544 21.79 12.30 -14.27
CA SER A 544 22.56 12.56 -15.48
C SER A 544 22.81 11.25 -16.22
N ALA A 545 22.75 11.30 -17.54
CA ALA A 545 22.95 10.17 -18.43
C ALA A 545 23.77 10.60 -19.66
N ALA A 546 24.34 9.63 -20.37
CA ALA A 546 24.88 9.85 -21.70
C ALA A 546 23.89 9.32 -22.74
N ALA A 547 23.76 10.02 -23.86
CA ALA A 547 22.95 9.57 -24.99
C ALA A 547 23.72 8.53 -25.82
N THR A 548 23.84 7.30 -25.31
CA THR A 548 24.52 6.20 -26.01
C THR A 548 23.70 5.78 -27.23
N GLY A 549 24.32 5.81 -28.42
CA GLY A 549 23.60 5.57 -29.68
C GLY A 549 22.47 6.57 -29.94
N GLY A 550 22.48 7.74 -29.28
CA GLY A 550 21.42 8.74 -29.36
C GLY A 550 20.24 8.51 -28.41
N THR A 551 20.30 7.49 -27.53
CA THR A 551 19.24 7.17 -26.55
C THR A 551 19.70 7.43 -25.13
N PHE A 552 18.80 7.92 -24.27
CA PHE A 552 19.06 8.12 -22.84
C PHE A 552 17.90 7.56 -22.00
N THR A 553 18.21 7.19 -20.76
CA THR A 553 17.24 6.69 -19.78
C THR A 553 17.55 7.23 -18.39
N PHE A 554 16.52 7.70 -17.69
CA PHE A 554 16.52 7.96 -16.26
C PHE A 554 15.56 6.95 -15.60
N SER A 555 16.00 6.26 -14.54
CA SER A 555 15.23 5.23 -13.84
C SER A 555 15.15 5.52 -12.34
N GLY A 556 14.21 4.87 -11.66
CA GLY A 556 14.04 5.02 -10.20
C GLY A 556 13.48 6.37 -9.78
N LEU A 557 12.70 6.99 -10.66
CA LEU A 557 12.08 8.29 -10.39
C LEU A 557 10.94 8.12 -9.37
N SER A 558 10.90 9.03 -8.41
CA SER A 558 9.79 9.20 -7.48
C SER A 558 9.32 10.63 -7.58
N LEU A 559 8.14 10.83 -8.17
CA LEU A 559 7.62 12.14 -8.53
C LEU A 559 6.35 12.45 -7.74
N THR A 560 6.16 13.73 -7.42
CA THR A 560 4.96 14.22 -6.72
C THR A 560 4.20 15.24 -7.57
N PRO A 561 2.87 15.37 -7.43
CA PRO A 561 2.09 16.33 -8.20
C PRO A 561 2.62 17.75 -8.01
N GLY A 562 2.67 18.54 -9.08
CA GLY A 562 3.13 19.92 -9.08
C GLY A 562 4.63 20.13 -9.29
N GLN A 563 5.45 19.07 -9.22
CA GLN A 563 6.87 19.17 -9.55
C GLN A 563 7.06 19.58 -11.01
N ARG A 564 8.10 20.36 -11.29
CA ARG A 564 8.44 20.81 -12.64
C ARG A 564 9.64 20.05 -13.17
N VAL A 565 9.46 19.29 -14.25
CA VAL A 565 10.45 18.41 -14.86
C VAL A 565 10.89 18.96 -16.22
N TYR A 566 12.18 19.00 -16.47
CA TYR A 566 12.73 19.25 -17.80
C TYR A 566 14.06 18.54 -17.98
N ILE A 567 14.46 18.37 -19.23
CA ILE A 567 15.70 17.69 -19.60
C ILE A 567 16.55 18.64 -20.41
N THR A 568 17.82 18.76 -20.07
CA THR A 568 18.80 19.43 -20.93
C THR A 568 19.74 18.42 -21.57
N ALA A 569 20.20 18.71 -22.78
CA ALA A 569 21.28 17.98 -23.44
C ALA A 569 22.38 18.93 -23.88
N GLU A 570 23.62 18.53 -23.65
CA GLU A 570 24.82 19.24 -24.05
C GLU A 570 25.74 18.30 -24.82
N TYR A 571 26.31 18.78 -25.94
CA TYR A 571 27.38 18.07 -26.63
C TYR A 571 28.64 18.92 -26.62
N ASN A 572 29.52 18.66 -25.66
CA ASN A 572 30.81 19.34 -25.52
C ASN A 572 31.94 18.31 -25.53
N ASN A 573 32.86 18.46 -26.48
CA ASN A 573 34.02 17.59 -26.63
C ASN A 573 35.35 18.34 -26.41
N GLY A 574 35.31 19.50 -25.73
CA GLY A 574 36.46 20.36 -25.47
C GLY A 574 36.95 21.17 -26.67
N THR A 575 36.37 20.96 -27.85
CA THR A 575 36.70 21.71 -29.07
C THR A 575 35.48 22.46 -29.59
N VAL A 576 35.56 23.78 -29.66
CA VAL A 576 34.40 24.66 -29.97
C VAL A 576 33.79 24.32 -31.33
N SER A 577 34.61 24.07 -32.36
CA SER A 577 34.14 23.80 -33.72
C SER A 577 33.40 22.47 -33.90
N THR A 578 33.46 21.58 -32.91
CA THR A 578 32.80 20.27 -32.91
C THR A 578 31.80 20.12 -31.77
N SER A 579 31.76 21.08 -30.85
CA SER A 579 30.75 21.16 -29.80
C SER A 579 29.47 21.77 -30.37
N LYS A 580 28.32 21.37 -29.81
CA LYS A 580 27.01 21.91 -30.17
C LYS A 580 26.42 22.69 -29.00
N CYS A 581 25.55 23.66 -29.30
CA CYS A 581 24.80 24.35 -28.26
C CYS A 581 23.91 23.38 -27.48
N GLU A 582 23.70 23.71 -26.20
CA GLU A 582 22.73 23.02 -25.37
C GLU A 582 21.30 23.25 -25.88
N ALA A 583 20.46 22.23 -25.69
CA ALA A 583 19.04 22.29 -25.94
C ALA A 583 18.28 21.75 -24.72
N GLN A 584 17.06 22.26 -24.51
CA GLN A 584 16.21 21.89 -23.38
C GLN A 584 14.82 21.53 -23.87
N THR A 585 14.19 20.55 -23.21
CA THR A 585 12.75 20.30 -23.36
C THR A 585 11.92 21.48 -22.83
N ALA A 586 10.64 21.52 -23.23
CA ALA A 586 9.68 22.30 -22.46
C ALA A 586 9.62 21.77 -21.00
N THR A 587 9.31 22.66 -20.05
CA THR A 587 9.06 22.25 -18.66
C THR A 587 7.71 21.59 -18.56
N ILE A 588 7.69 20.35 -18.07
CA ILE A 588 6.50 19.53 -17.85
C ILE A 588 6.15 19.59 -16.37
N THR A 589 4.89 19.88 -16.05
CA THR A 589 4.42 19.79 -14.66
C THR A 589 3.94 18.36 -14.40
N VAL A 590 4.45 17.73 -13.35
CA VAL A 590 4.01 16.41 -12.90
C VAL A 590 2.56 16.54 -12.47
N THR A 591 1.68 15.80 -13.14
CA THR A 591 0.28 15.72 -12.75
C THR A 591 0.05 14.49 -11.88
N CYS A 592 -0.97 14.53 -11.03
CA CYS A 592 -1.36 13.30 -10.34
C CYS A 592 -1.99 12.32 -11.33
N PHE A 593 -1.73 11.04 -11.10
CA PHE A 593 -2.19 9.92 -11.92
C PHE A 593 -3.48 9.33 -11.35
N THR A 594 -4.39 8.93 -12.24
CA THR A 594 -5.52 8.05 -11.89
C THR A 594 -5.36 6.75 -12.67
N ASN A 595 -5.44 5.61 -12.00
CA ASN A 595 -5.35 4.31 -12.62
C ASN A 595 -6.58 4.04 -13.50
N PRO A 596 -6.42 3.43 -14.69
CA PRO A 596 -7.55 2.96 -15.48
C PRO A 596 -8.38 1.96 -14.67
N PRO A 597 -9.72 2.11 -14.62
CA PRO A 597 -10.56 1.10 -14.00
C PRO A 597 -10.61 -0.15 -14.90
N ILE A 598 -11.13 -1.24 -14.37
CA ILE A 598 -11.38 -2.49 -15.08
C ILE A 598 -12.89 -2.73 -15.07
N ILE A 599 -13.46 -3.12 -16.21
CA ILE A 599 -14.85 -3.64 -16.28
C ILE A 599 -14.80 -5.14 -16.04
N THR A 600 -15.60 -5.61 -15.08
CA THR A 600 -15.80 -7.04 -14.83
C THR A 600 -16.66 -7.62 -15.94
N VAL A 601 -16.15 -8.65 -16.61
CA VAL A 601 -16.79 -9.38 -17.69
C VAL A 601 -16.79 -10.87 -17.38
N ASP A 602 -17.65 -11.63 -18.04
CA ASP A 602 -17.63 -13.09 -17.95
C ASP A 602 -16.40 -13.71 -18.66
N ASN A 603 -16.30 -15.04 -18.62
CA ASN A 603 -15.20 -15.79 -19.23
C ASN A 603 -15.11 -15.66 -20.76
N ASN A 604 -16.12 -15.06 -21.42
CA ASN A 604 -16.14 -14.79 -22.85
C ASN A 604 -15.84 -13.31 -23.16
N ASN A 605 -15.39 -12.53 -22.16
CA ASN A 605 -15.24 -11.08 -22.22
C ASN A 605 -16.56 -10.34 -22.51
N GLN A 606 -17.69 -10.87 -22.05
CA GLN A 606 -19.02 -10.31 -22.27
C GLN A 606 -19.66 -9.76 -20.99
N LEU A 607 -20.56 -8.80 -21.17
CA LEU A 607 -21.46 -8.28 -20.15
C LEU A 607 -22.86 -8.89 -20.36
N THR A 608 -23.60 -9.10 -19.27
CA THR A 608 -24.97 -9.60 -19.33
C THR A 608 -25.97 -8.46 -19.53
N ALA A 609 -26.81 -8.54 -20.56
CA ALA A 609 -27.87 -7.56 -20.79
C ALA A 609 -28.82 -7.45 -19.59
N GLY A 610 -29.24 -6.23 -19.26
CA GLY A 610 -30.15 -5.95 -18.16
C GLY A 610 -29.50 -5.96 -16.77
N GLN A 611 -28.19 -6.21 -16.67
CA GLN A 611 -27.44 -6.15 -15.40
C GLN A 611 -26.63 -4.86 -15.27
N ALA A 612 -26.34 -4.46 -14.03
CA ALA A 612 -25.43 -3.34 -13.78
C ALA A 612 -24.03 -3.65 -14.32
N ILE A 613 -23.35 -2.65 -14.85
CA ILE A 613 -21.95 -2.75 -15.24
C ILE A 613 -21.13 -2.59 -13.97
N THR A 614 -20.28 -3.58 -13.68
CA THR A 614 -19.44 -3.61 -12.48
C THR A 614 -17.98 -3.64 -12.86
N GLY A 615 -17.11 -3.31 -11.91
CA GLY A 615 -15.68 -3.26 -12.15
C GLY A 615 -14.85 -3.00 -10.90
N THR A 616 -13.54 -2.94 -11.09
CA THR A 616 -12.56 -2.58 -10.05
C THR A 616 -11.76 -1.35 -10.46
N SER A 617 -11.12 -0.70 -9.49
CA SER A 617 -10.18 0.41 -9.65
C SER A 617 -9.07 0.25 -8.62
N GLY A 618 -7.84 0.57 -9.04
CA GLY A 618 -6.70 0.67 -8.12
C GLY A 618 -6.67 1.96 -7.30
N ASP A 619 -7.58 2.91 -7.58
CA ASP A 619 -7.69 4.17 -6.85
C ASP A 619 -8.64 4.04 -5.65
N GLY A 620 -8.45 4.92 -4.66
CA GLY A 620 -9.22 4.90 -3.41
C GLY A 620 -10.72 5.20 -3.57
N THR A 621 -11.48 4.86 -2.51
CA THR A 621 -12.92 5.14 -2.40
C THR A 621 -13.25 6.61 -2.68
N GLY A 622 -14.34 6.85 -3.41
CA GLY A 622 -14.75 8.18 -3.87
C GLY A 622 -14.20 8.57 -5.25
N THR A 623 -13.26 7.80 -5.82
CA THR A 623 -12.84 7.97 -7.22
C THR A 623 -14.03 7.89 -8.15
N THR A 624 -14.17 8.87 -9.04
CA THR A 624 -15.30 8.94 -9.98
C THR A 624 -15.04 8.02 -11.16
N ILE A 625 -15.98 7.12 -11.46
CA ILE A 625 -15.96 6.25 -12.64
C ILE A 625 -17.00 6.74 -13.64
N ARG A 626 -16.61 6.86 -14.90
CA ARG A 626 -17.48 7.21 -16.02
C ARG A 626 -17.50 6.07 -17.02
N VAL A 627 -18.69 5.57 -17.32
CA VAL A 627 -18.90 4.47 -18.27
C VAL A 627 -19.46 5.02 -19.57
N TYR A 628 -18.85 4.64 -20.68
CA TYR A 628 -19.20 5.09 -22.02
C TYR A 628 -19.53 3.91 -22.92
N THR A 629 -20.36 4.14 -23.92
CA THR A 629 -20.43 3.25 -25.08
C THR A 629 -19.20 3.42 -25.98
N LEU A 630 -18.89 2.45 -26.85
CA LEU A 630 -17.85 2.62 -27.89
C LEU A 630 -18.12 3.80 -28.84
N ALA A 631 -19.37 4.25 -28.96
CA ALA A 631 -19.75 5.48 -29.65
C ALA A 631 -19.46 6.75 -28.81
N THR A 632 -18.68 6.64 -27.74
CA THR A 632 -18.26 7.72 -26.82
C THR A 632 -19.40 8.42 -26.07
N THR A 633 -20.57 7.80 -26.01
CA THR A 633 -21.72 8.34 -25.25
C THR A 633 -21.55 7.98 -23.78
N LEU A 634 -21.49 8.98 -22.90
CA LEU A 634 -21.52 8.77 -21.44
C LEU A 634 -22.88 8.21 -21.04
N VAL A 635 -22.89 7.03 -20.43
CA VAL A 635 -24.13 6.34 -20.03
C VAL A 635 -24.33 6.26 -18.52
N ALA A 636 -23.25 6.28 -17.75
CA ALA A 636 -23.31 6.25 -16.30
C ALA A 636 -22.09 6.93 -15.67
N THR A 637 -22.30 7.55 -14.52
CA THR A 637 -21.26 8.00 -13.60
C THR A 637 -21.51 7.39 -12.23
N THR A 638 -20.51 6.74 -11.66
CA THR A 638 -20.56 6.13 -10.33
C THR A 638 -19.26 6.44 -9.57
N THR A 639 -19.12 5.93 -8.36
CA THR A 639 -17.90 6.09 -7.56
C THR A 639 -17.37 4.74 -7.09
N VAL A 640 -16.05 4.68 -6.91
CA VAL A 640 -15.36 3.56 -6.27
C VAL A 640 -15.81 3.49 -4.81
N GLN A 641 -16.22 2.30 -4.37
CA GLN A 641 -16.66 1.97 -3.02
C GLN A 641 -15.45 1.58 -2.15
N SER A 642 -15.70 1.25 -0.87
CA SER A 642 -14.71 0.53 -0.06
C SER A 642 -14.36 -0.81 -0.73
N GLY A 643 -13.08 -1.17 -0.75
CA GLY A 643 -12.60 -2.39 -1.43
C GLY A 643 -12.29 -2.22 -2.92
N GLY A 644 -12.31 -1.00 -3.47
CA GLY A 644 -11.84 -0.74 -4.84
C GLY A 644 -12.82 -1.15 -5.95
N THR A 645 -14.06 -1.51 -5.62
CA THR A 645 -15.07 -1.86 -6.62
C THR A 645 -15.96 -0.68 -7.01
N TRP A 646 -16.61 -0.78 -8.16
CA TRP A 646 -17.61 0.19 -8.60
C TRP A 646 -18.73 -0.52 -9.37
N SER A 647 -19.92 0.08 -9.36
CA SER A 647 -21.10 -0.46 -10.06
C SER A 647 -22.01 0.67 -10.54
N THR A 648 -22.55 0.53 -11.74
CA THR A 648 -23.61 1.43 -12.25
C THR A 648 -24.98 1.15 -11.63
N GLY A 649 -25.07 0.15 -10.74
CA GLY A 649 -26.24 -0.14 -9.92
C GLY A 649 -26.24 0.54 -8.55
N ASN A 650 -25.17 1.26 -8.19
CA ASN A 650 -25.05 1.92 -6.89
C ASN A 650 -26.06 3.05 -6.73
N ALA A 651 -26.56 3.28 -5.51
CA ALA A 651 -27.56 4.32 -5.21
C ALA A 651 -27.10 5.75 -5.55
N SER A 652 -25.78 5.99 -5.61
CA SER A 652 -25.17 7.27 -6.00
C SER A 652 -24.85 7.39 -7.49
N THR A 653 -25.23 6.40 -8.32
CA THR A 653 -24.99 6.42 -9.76
C THR A 653 -25.85 7.50 -10.41
N THR A 654 -25.33 8.16 -11.45
CA THR A 654 -26.11 9.04 -12.32
C THR A 654 -26.07 8.49 -13.74
N PRO A 655 -27.22 8.04 -14.31
CA PRO A 655 -28.54 7.96 -13.70
C PRO A 655 -28.61 6.94 -12.54
N ALA A 656 -29.62 7.07 -11.67
CA ALA A 656 -29.77 6.34 -10.39
C ALA A 656 -29.61 4.81 -10.47
N THR A 657 -29.75 4.23 -11.66
CA THR A 657 -29.37 2.85 -11.97
C THR A 657 -29.21 2.74 -13.48
N TYR A 658 -28.03 2.37 -13.97
CA TYR A 658 -27.81 2.04 -15.38
C TYR A 658 -27.51 0.56 -15.53
N VAL A 659 -28.11 -0.06 -16.53
CA VAL A 659 -27.91 -1.48 -16.88
C VAL A 659 -27.34 -1.61 -18.28
N ALA A 660 -26.54 -2.64 -18.50
CA ALA A 660 -25.96 -2.99 -19.79
C ALA A 660 -27.06 -3.30 -20.82
N VAL A 661 -26.94 -2.75 -22.03
CA VAL A 661 -27.91 -2.89 -23.11
C VAL A 661 -27.41 -3.91 -24.13
N ALA A 662 -28.25 -4.87 -24.49
CA ALA A 662 -27.95 -5.89 -25.51
C ALA A 662 -27.36 -5.26 -26.79
N GLY A 663 -26.29 -5.86 -27.33
CA GLY A 663 -25.63 -5.39 -28.55
C GLY A 663 -24.79 -4.11 -28.37
N THR A 664 -24.66 -3.58 -27.17
CA THR A 664 -23.81 -2.42 -26.87
C THR A 664 -22.45 -2.87 -26.35
N SER A 665 -21.41 -2.07 -26.57
CA SER A 665 -20.08 -2.31 -25.97
C SER A 665 -19.64 -1.10 -25.17
N TYR A 666 -18.93 -1.36 -24.06
CA TYR A 666 -18.57 -0.33 -23.09
C TYR A 666 -17.08 -0.26 -22.81
N TYR A 667 -16.66 0.94 -22.40
CA TYR A 667 -15.39 1.20 -21.72
C TYR A 667 -15.64 2.15 -20.55
N ALA A 668 -14.72 2.16 -19.58
CA ALA A 668 -14.81 3.08 -18.45
C ALA A 668 -13.51 3.87 -18.27
N THR A 669 -13.62 5.05 -17.67
CA THR A 669 -12.49 5.86 -17.20
C THR A 669 -12.69 6.24 -15.74
N ALA A 670 -11.60 6.48 -15.04
CA ALA A 670 -11.59 6.89 -13.64
C ALA A 670 -11.04 8.30 -13.48
N GLN A 671 -11.45 9.00 -12.42
CA GLN A 671 -10.89 10.27 -12.00
C GLN A 671 -10.85 10.34 -10.47
N ASN A 672 -9.65 10.35 -9.89
CA ASN A 672 -9.47 10.45 -8.46
C ASN A 672 -9.35 11.93 -8.05
N GLY A 673 -10.39 12.48 -7.41
CA GLY A 673 -10.45 13.89 -7.02
C GLY A 673 -10.21 14.84 -8.21
N SER A 674 -9.19 15.69 -8.10
CA SER A 674 -8.80 16.63 -9.15
C SER A 674 -7.77 16.08 -10.15
N CYS A 675 -7.44 14.79 -10.10
CA CYS A 675 -6.47 14.19 -11.01
C CYS A 675 -6.98 14.10 -12.44
N GLY A 676 -6.04 13.85 -13.36
CA GLY A 676 -6.38 13.60 -14.75
C GLY A 676 -7.29 12.37 -14.88
N VAL A 677 -8.19 12.40 -15.87
CA VAL A 677 -8.98 11.22 -16.22
C VAL A 677 -8.03 10.15 -16.73
N SER A 678 -8.17 8.92 -16.22
CA SER A 678 -7.38 7.77 -16.63
C SER A 678 -7.54 7.47 -18.13
N SER A 679 -6.68 6.62 -18.68
CA SER A 679 -7.01 5.96 -19.95
C SER A 679 -8.24 5.07 -19.79
N SER A 680 -8.85 4.69 -20.90
CA SER A 680 -9.94 3.71 -20.92
C SER A 680 -9.50 2.36 -20.35
N THR A 681 -10.47 1.62 -19.83
CA THR A 681 -10.33 0.20 -19.47
C THR A 681 -9.62 -0.58 -20.58
N SER A 682 -8.72 -1.49 -20.21
CA SER A 682 -7.95 -2.31 -21.15
C SER A 682 -8.81 -3.26 -21.98
N ASN A 683 -10.02 -3.57 -21.51
CA ASN A 683 -10.96 -4.47 -22.18
C ASN A 683 -12.19 -3.67 -22.64
N SER A 684 -12.58 -3.81 -23.92
CA SER A 684 -13.90 -3.43 -24.41
C SER A 684 -14.86 -4.57 -24.13
N ALA A 685 -15.91 -4.33 -23.36
CA ALA A 685 -16.85 -5.36 -22.96
C ALA A 685 -18.10 -5.31 -23.84
N SER A 686 -18.41 -6.37 -24.59
CA SER A 686 -19.59 -6.45 -25.46
C SER A 686 -20.74 -7.15 -24.74
N VAL A 687 -21.97 -6.67 -24.95
CA VAL A 687 -23.16 -7.26 -24.33
C VAL A 687 -23.83 -8.24 -25.29
N THR A 688 -23.97 -9.49 -24.88
CA THR A 688 -24.76 -10.51 -25.60
C THR A 688 -26.26 -10.26 -25.41
N ALA A 689 -27.04 -10.56 -26.45
CA ALA A 689 -28.49 -10.41 -26.44
C ALA A 689 -29.18 -11.36 -25.44
#